data_AF-A0A7Y6YLH3-F1
#
_entry.id   AF-A0A7Y6YLH3-F1
#
_cell.length_a   1.000
_cell.length_b   1.000
_cell.length_c   1.000
_cell.angle_alpha   90.00
_cell.angle_beta   90.00
_cell.angle_gamma   90.00
#
_symmetry.space_group_name_H-M   'P 1'
#
loop_
_entity.id
_entity.type
_entity.pdbx_description
1 polymer ?
#
loop_
_entity_poly.entity_id
_entity_poly.type
_entity_poly.pdbx_seq_one_letter_code
_entity_poly.pdbx_strand_id
1 'polypeptide(L)'
;MHLTAGRQEAGSAASRLFVYNGGFLTQRRVRRILELSGYSIRLGLPQAEDLVGIWGASPTAHRGQAIAAKRGCGLLRVEDAFLRSLQPGRAGEPPAGLMLDRSGVHFDASEPSDLEQLLATHPLDDAHLMQRARDSIARLKSAHLSKYNAFDPSAPVPEPGYVLVADQARDDASVMASRADRARFLEMLAFAQEEHPGARVLIKTHPETLRGYRAGYYDPDDALGRVQLFTGSVSPWALLEGAIGVYTVSSQLGFEAILAGHKPRVFGQPFYAGWGLSTDDAPPPRRQRRLTRAQLFAAAMILYPKWHDPFRDELCELETVLNNLEAKARAWREDSQGWAASGMRLWKRKPLQKFFGAHRRLLFTDDAAKAQTSGRRRMVWAGKASEAYAGAVRVEDGFLRSRGLGAKLVPPLSLVTDRQGIYYDPRQPSDLDALISRRAEMTQAEERRAERLVQSLIRDGVSKYNLGGSTPALPEGRRILVPGQVEDDASILCGAGDIRTNQDLLRAVKAANPDSVIVYKPHPDVEAGLRKGQIESEELADIVASQADPMALLGNVQEVWTMTSLLGFEALLRGAKVTTLGTPFYAGWGLTNDLAPVPAWRQAQVSLLGVAHAALIDYPRYFDPVTGQPCPPEVAVMRLREGHLPHPGLGNRLLSKLQGLFATYAHLWR
;
A
#
# COMPACT_ATOMS: atom_id res chain seq x y z
N MET A 1 -32.69 7.81 -4.14
CA MET A 1 -32.84 8.36 -5.50
C MET A 1 -31.51 8.14 -6.20
N HIS A 2 -31.47 7.24 -7.18
CA HIS A 2 -30.23 6.72 -7.76
C HIS A 2 -29.47 7.81 -8.53
N LEU A 3 -28.27 8.14 -8.07
CA LEU A 3 -27.27 8.82 -8.90
C LEU A 3 -26.94 7.88 -10.06
N THR A 4 -27.35 8.28 -11.25
CA THR A 4 -26.92 7.70 -12.52
C THR A 4 -25.41 7.92 -12.67
N ALA A 5 -24.63 6.99 -12.11
CA ALA A 5 -23.36 6.64 -12.71
C ALA A 5 -23.67 6.28 -14.16
N GLY A 6 -23.12 7.03 -15.12
CA GLY A 6 -23.16 6.64 -16.52
C GLY A 6 -22.47 5.30 -16.67
N ARG A 7 -23.22 4.21 -16.52
CA ARG A 7 -22.91 2.93 -17.17
C ARG A 7 -22.85 3.28 -18.65
N GLN A 8 -21.64 3.38 -19.20
CA GLN A 8 -21.48 3.29 -20.64
C GLN A 8 -22.14 1.97 -21.06
N GLU A 9 -23.19 2.08 -21.86
CA GLU A 9 -23.80 0.94 -22.52
C GLU A 9 -22.71 0.18 -23.27
N ALA A 10 -22.67 -1.15 -23.10
CA ALA A 10 -21.86 -2.01 -23.93
C ALA A 10 -22.35 -1.87 -25.38
N GLY A 11 -21.70 -1.01 -26.16
CA GLY A 11 -22.12 -0.69 -27.53
C GLY A 11 -21.72 0.70 -28.06
N SER A 12 -21.35 1.68 -27.21
CA SER A 12 -20.89 2.98 -27.73
C SER A 12 -19.49 2.85 -28.35
N ALA A 13 -19.33 3.18 -29.64
CA ALA A 13 -18.03 3.17 -30.29
C ALA A 13 -17.03 4.10 -29.56
N ALA A 14 -15.85 3.59 -29.22
CA ALA A 14 -14.80 4.37 -28.57
C ALA A 14 -14.47 5.63 -29.38
N SER A 15 -14.35 6.79 -28.71
CA SER A 15 -14.05 8.06 -29.37
C SER A 15 -12.65 7.99 -30.00
N ARG A 16 -12.55 8.29 -31.30
CA ARG A 16 -11.25 8.32 -31.99
C ARG A 16 -10.45 9.54 -31.49
N LEU A 17 -9.24 9.28 -31.02
CA LEU A 17 -8.34 10.28 -30.45
C LEU A 17 -7.04 10.35 -31.27
N PHE A 18 -6.93 11.37 -32.12
CA PHE A 18 -5.76 11.58 -32.95
C PHE A 18 -4.65 12.28 -32.16
N VAL A 19 -3.43 11.73 -32.19
CA VAL A 19 -2.32 12.25 -31.39
C VAL A 19 -1.14 12.67 -32.27
N TYR A 20 -0.52 13.79 -31.91
CA TYR A 20 0.65 14.36 -32.60
C TYR A 20 1.88 14.47 -31.68
N ASN A 21 1.85 13.73 -30.58
CA ASN A 21 2.92 13.61 -29.60
C ASN A 21 3.23 12.12 -29.36
N GLY A 22 4.49 11.72 -29.59
CA GLY A 22 4.92 10.33 -29.47
C GLY A 22 4.75 9.72 -28.06
N GLY A 23 4.67 10.55 -27.02
CA GLY A 23 4.42 10.10 -25.64
C GLY A 23 3.12 9.29 -25.49
N PHE A 24 2.07 9.64 -26.23
CA PHE A 24 0.81 8.88 -26.24
C PHE A 24 0.95 7.47 -26.84
N LEU A 25 1.98 7.25 -27.68
CA LEU A 25 2.24 5.96 -28.32
C LEU A 25 3.20 5.10 -27.52
N THR A 26 4.20 5.71 -26.89
CA THR A 26 5.30 5.01 -26.20
C THR A 26 5.00 4.75 -24.72
N GLN A 27 4.21 5.61 -24.07
CA GLN A 27 3.88 5.44 -22.66
C GLN A 27 2.70 4.48 -22.49
N ARG A 28 3.03 3.19 -22.28
CA ARG A 28 2.05 2.10 -22.16
C ARG A 28 0.93 2.38 -21.15
N ARG A 29 1.25 2.95 -19.98
CA ARG A 29 0.26 3.26 -18.95
C ARG A 29 -0.70 4.37 -19.39
N VAL A 30 -0.17 5.47 -19.93
CA VAL A 30 -0.99 6.59 -20.43
C VAL A 30 -1.97 6.10 -21.49
N ARG A 31 -1.46 5.35 -22.48
CA ARG A 31 -2.28 4.74 -23.52
C ARG A 31 -3.38 3.85 -22.94
N ARG A 32 -3.03 3.00 -21.97
CA ARG A 32 -3.99 2.08 -21.36
C ARG A 32 -5.09 2.80 -20.60
N ILE A 33 -4.77 3.88 -19.87
CA ILE A 33 -5.77 4.69 -19.17
C ILE A 33 -6.73 5.36 -20.15
N LEU A 34 -6.21 5.88 -21.28
CA LEU A 34 -7.04 6.47 -22.34
C LEU A 34 -7.98 5.43 -22.96
N GLU A 35 -7.46 4.23 -23.28
CA GLU A 35 -8.25 3.12 -23.82
C GLU A 35 -9.38 2.71 -22.86
N LEU A 36 -9.05 2.51 -21.57
CA LEU A 36 -10.04 2.19 -20.54
C LEU A 36 -11.04 3.33 -20.27
N SER A 37 -10.66 4.56 -20.59
CA SER A 37 -11.54 5.74 -20.52
C SER A 37 -12.38 5.95 -21.79
N GLY A 38 -12.37 4.99 -22.73
CA GLY A 38 -13.18 5.02 -23.95
C GLY A 38 -12.56 5.75 -25.14
N TYR A 39 -11.24 6.02 -25.11
CA TYR A 39 -10.53 6.68 -26.21
C TYR A 39 -9.67 5.71 -27.02
N SER A 40 -9.86 5.69 -28.33
CA SER A 40 -9.04 4.90 -29.27
C SER A 40 -7.97 5.77 -29.91
N ILE A 41 -6.71 5.58 -29.55
CA ILE A 41 -5.59 6.37 -30.10
C ILE A 41 -5.41 6.06 -31.60
N ARG A 42 -5.40 7.12 -32.43
CA ARG A 42 -5.23 7.06 -33.88
C ARG A 42 -4.10 7.98 -34.35
N LEU A 43 -3.54 7.63 -35.50
CA LEU A 43 -2.65 8.47 -36.30
C LEU A 43 -3.36 8.86 -37.59
N GLY A 44 -2.92 9.94 -38.22
CA GLY A 44 -3.52 10.45 -39.46
C GLY A 44 -4.18 11.80 -39.25
N LEU A 45 -5.30 12.03 -39.93
CA LEU A 45 -6.05 13.29 -39.91
C LEU A 45 -7.45 13.05 -39.30
N PRO A 46 -7.88 13.86 -38.31
CA PRO A 46 -9.20 13.74 -37.71
C PRO A 46 -10.30 14.28 -38.63
N GLN A 47 -11.51 13.75 -38.44
CA GLN A 47 -12.78 14.30 -38.92
C GLN A 47 -13.39 15.22 -37.85
N ALA A 48 -14.48 15.93 -38.19
CA ALA A 48 -15.06 16.95 -37.31
C ALA A 48 -15.61 16.35 -35.99
N GLU A 49 -16.11 15.12 -36.04
CA GLU A 49 -16.62 14.35 -34.90
C GLU A 49 -15.53 13.72 -34.02
N ASP A 50 -14.26 13.80 -34.44
CA ASP A 50 -13.13 13.23 -33.71
C ASP A 50 -12.56 14.18 -32.66
N LEU A 51 -11.64 13.64 -31.85
CA LEU A 51 -10.86 14.42 -30.90
C LEU A 51 -9.37 14.40 -31.25
N VAL A 52 -8.69 15.50 -30.95
CA VAL A 52 -7.23 15.58 -30.97
C VAL A 52 -6.70 15.61 -29.53
N GLY A 53 -5.84 14.64 -29.22
CA GLY A 53 -5.20 14.51 -27.91
C GLY A 53 -3.93 15.34 -27.81
N ILE A 54 -3.85 16.19 -26.79
CA ILE A 54 -2.66 16.98 -26.45
C ILE A 54 -2.28 16.77 -24.99
N TRP A 55 -0.99 16.88 -24.67
CA TRP A 55 -0.51 16.80 -23.29
C TRP A 55 -0.45 18.22 -22.71
N GLY A 56 -1.43 18.56 -21.86
CA GLY A 56 -1.62 19.90 -21.28
C GLY A 56 -1.24 21.03 -22.25
N ALA A 57 -0.27 21.84 -21.81
CA ALA A 57 0.35 22.91 -22.61
C ALA A 57 1.82 22.59 -22.94
N SER A 58 2.13 21.33 -23.28
CA SER A 58 3.49 20.93 -23.62
C SER A 58 4.06 21.72 -24.82
N PRO A 59 5.40 21.78 -25.01
CA PRO A 59 5.99 22.43 -26.19
C PRO A 59 5.52 21.87 -27.53
N THR A 60 4.96 20.65 -27.55
CA THR A 60 4.42 20.00 -28.75
C THR A 60 2.91 20.15 -28.88
N ALA A 61 2.21 20.70 -27.89
CA ALA A 61 0.74 20.84 -27.88
C ALA A 61 0.22 21.70 -29.04
N HIS A 62 0.99 22.72 -29.47
CA HIS A 62 0.66 23.59 -30.61
C HIS A 62 0.37 22.80 -31.90
N ARG A 63 1.02 21.65 -32.10
CA ARG A 63 0.81 20.80 -33.28
C ARG A 63 -0.61 20.22 -33.29
N GLY A 64 -1.06 19.71 -32.15
CA GLY A 64 -2.41 19.18 -32.01
C GLY A 64 -3.47 20.28 -32.08
N GLN A 65 -3.23 21.42 -31.42
CA GLN A 65 -4.11 22.58 -31.46
C GLN A 65 -4.31 23.10 -32.89
N ALA A 66 -3.23 23.23 -33.67
CA ALA A 66 -3.30 23.68 -35.06
C ALA A 66 -4.11 22.70 -35.94
N ILE A 67 -3.94 21.38 -35.73
CA ILE A 67 -4.74 20.38 -36.45
C ILE A 67 -6.21 20.46 -36.04
N ALA A 68 -6.50 20.56 -34.74
CA ALA A 68 -7.85 20.63 -34.22
C ALA A 68 -8.62 21.82 -34.81
N ALA A 69 -7.98 23.00 -34.80
CA ALA A 69 -8.52 24.22 -35.39
C ALA A 69 -8.72 24.09 -36.91
N LYS A 70 -7.74 23.56 -37.64
CA LYS A 70 -7.82 23.38 -39.10
C LYS A 70 -8.94 22.41 -39.52
N ARG A 71 -9.25 21.42 -38.67
CA ARG A 71 -10.23 20.36 -38.97
C ARG A 71 -11.59 20.59 -38.31
N GLY A 72 -11.73 21.62 -37.48
CA GLY A 72 -12.96 21.89 -36.73
C GLY A 72 -13.35 20.77 -35.77
N CYS A 73 -12.37 20.11 -35.15
CA CYS A 73 -12.59 18.98 -34.25
C CYS A 73 -12.21 19.32 -32.81
N GLY A 74 -12.73 18.57 -31.84
CA GLY A 74 -12.56 18.85 -30.42
C GLY A 74 -11.15 18.53 -29.90
N LEU A 75 -10.80 19.09 -28.75
CA LEU A 75 -9.55 18.78 -28.04
C LEU A 75 -9.80 17.91 -26.81
N LEU A 76 -8.85 17.01 -26.54
CA LEU A 76 -8.70 16.36 -25.24
C LEU A 76 -7.33 16.71 -24.68
N ARG A 77 -7.30 17.48 -23.60
CA ARG A 77 -6.09 17.82 -22.85
C ARG A 77 -5.87 16.76 -21.78
N VAL A 78 -4.71 16.13 -21.83
CA VAL A 78 -4.30 15.06 -20.92
C VAL A 78 -3.21 15.56 -20.01
N GLU A 79 -3.35 15.34 -18.71
CA GLU A 79 -2.33 15.67 -17.70
C GLU A 79 -2.18 14.57 -16.65
N ASP A 80 -1.04 14.57 -15.98
CA ASP A 80 -0.80 13.71 -14.81
C ASP A 80 -1.76 14.10 -13.67
N ALA A 81 -2.48 13.13 -13.11
CA ALA A 81 -3.31 13.39 -11.93
C ALA A 81 -2.49 13.86 -10.73
N PHE A 82 -3.15 14.56 -9.80
CA PHE A 82 -2.51 15.19 -8.64
C PHE A 82 -1.78 14.20 -7.71
N LEU A 83 -2.24 12.95 -7.61
CA LEU A 83 -1.51 11.86 -6.96
C LEU A 83 -0.88 10.97 -8.03
N ARG A 84 0.43 11.10 -8.27
CA ARG A 84 1.02 10.55 -9.49
C ARG A 84 1.74 9.22 -9.28
N SER A 85 2.80 9.21 -8.47
CA SER A 85 3.78 8.10 -8.49
C SER A 85 4.79 8.22 -7.35
N LEU A 86 5.74 7.29 -7.25
CA LEU A 86 6.85 7.38 -6.31
C LEU A 86 7.85 8.48 -6.76
N GLN A 87 8.32 8.40 -8.00
CA GLN A 87 9.26 9.34 -8.62
C GLN A 87 8.58 10.28 -9.62
N PRO A 88 9.17 11.43 -9.96
CA PRO A 88 8.70 12.28 -11.06
C PRO A 88 8.60 11.56 -12.41
N GLY A 89 7.73 12.06 -13.29
CA GLY A 89 7.53 11.45 -14.62
C GLY A 89 8.77 11.42 -15.49
N ARG A 90 9.63 12.43 -15.35
CA ARG A 90 10.94 12.50 -16.02
C ARG A 90 11.91 11.40 -15.59
N ALA A 91 11.67 10.75 -14.46
CA ALA A 91 12.39 9.54 -14.03
C ALA A 91 11.88 8.25 -14.70
N GLY A 92 10.94 8.35 -15.64
CA GLY A 92 10.38 7.20 -16.39
C GLY A 92 9.26 6.46 -15.66
N GLU A 93 8.77 6.98 -14.53
CA GLU A 93 7.72 6.31 -13.77
C GLU A 93 6.32 6.58 -14.36
N PRO A 94 5.50 5.55 -14.60
CA PRO A 94 4.15 5.73 -15.11
C PRO A 94 3.23 6.42 -14.08
N PRO A 95 2.24 7.22 -14.52
CA PRO A 95 1.28 7.84 -13.62
C PRO A 95 0.25 6.83 -13.08
N ALA A 96 -0.26 7.06 -11.87
CA ALA A 96 -1.35 6.29 -11.26
C ALA A 96 -2.74 6.70 -11.79
N GLY A 97 -2.85 7.87 -12.41
CA GLY A 97 -4.08 8.35 -13.02
C GLY A 97 -3.83 9.54 -13.95
N LEU A 98 -4.83 9.88 -14.75
CA LEU A 98 -4.82 11.01 -15.67
C LEU A 98 -5.99 11.95 -15.43
N MET A 99 -5.79 13.23 -15.67
CA MET A 99 -6.87 14.19 -15.86
C MET A 99 -7.12 14.31 -17.37
N LEU A 100 -8.38 14.15 -17.77
CA LEU A 100 -8.81 14.14 -19.16
C LEU A 100 -9.85 15.26 -19.34
N ASP A 101 -9.42 16.40 -19.88
CA ASP A 101 -10.21 17.63 -19.92
C ASP A 101 -10.56 18.01 -21.36
N ARG A 102 -11.84 18.28 -21.62
CA ARG A 102 -12.35 18.68 -22.94
C ARG A 102 -12.55 20.19 -23.04
N SER A 103 -12.88 20.86 -21.95
CA SER A 103 -13.13 22.32 -21.94
C SER A 103 -11.84 23.12 -21.92
N GLY A 104 -10.90 22.77 -21.03
CA GLY A 104 -9.69 23.56 -20.77
C GLY A 104 -8.60 22.72 -20.11
N VAL A 105 -7.72 23.32 -19.31
CA VAL A 105 -6.80 22.57 -18.45
C VAL A 105 -6.78 23.18 -17.07
N HIS A 106 -6.79 22.34 -16.04
CA HIS A 106 -6.97 22.76 -14.63
C HIS A 106 -6.05 23.92 -14.17
N PHE A 107 -4.84 24.04 -14.70
CA PHE A 107 -3.90 25.08 -14.31
C PHE A 107 -4.03 26.39 -15.10
N ASP A 108 -4.80 26.41 -16.19
CA ASP A 108 -5.03 27.60 -17.01
C ASP A 108 -6.34 28.26 -16.62
N ALA A 109 -6.23 29.44 -16.02
CA ALA A 109 -7.38 30.20 -15.57
C ALA A 109 -7.88 31.20 -16.63
N SER A 110 -7.35 31.22 -17.85
CA SER A 110 -7.87 32.07 -18.92
C SER A 110 -9.22 31.58 -19.47
N GLU A 111 -9.46 30.27 -19.44
CA GLU A 111 -10.70 29.61 -19.85
C GLU A 111 -11.21 28.63 -18.77
N PRO A 112 -12.53 28.34 -18.69
CA PRO A 112 -13.04 27.32 -17.78
C PRO A 112 -12.54 25.91 -18.15
N SER A 113 -12.01 25.19 -17.17
CA SER A 113 -11.68 23.76 -17.27
C SER A 113 -12.86 22.89 -16.84
N ASP A 114 -12.86 21.60 -17.20
CA ASP A 114 -13.86 20.64 -16.71
C ASP A 114 -13.83 20.56 -15.17
N LEU A 115 -12.65 20.66 -14.55
CA LEU A 115 -12.51 20.74 -13.09
C LEU A 115 -13.14 22.00 -12.52
N GLU A 116 -12.94 23.15 -13.17
CA GLU A 116 -13.54 24.41 -12.70
C GLU A 116 -15.06 24.37 -12.79
N GLN A 117 -15.61 23.84 -13.89
CA GLN A 117 -17.04 23.64 -14.05
C GLN A 117 -17.60 22.70 -12.98
N LEU A 118 -16.89 21.60 -12.69
CA LEU A 118 -17.25 20.68 -11.62
C LEU A 118 -17.29 21.37 -10.25
N LEU A 119 -16.26 22.16 -9.91
CA LEU A 119 -16.20 22.92 -8.67
C LEU A 119 -17.30 23.98 -8.58
N ALA A 120 -17.65 24.62 -9.69
CA ALA A 120 -18.67 25.65 -9.74
C ALA A 120 -20.10 25.09 -9.62
N THR A 121 -20.38 23.95 -10.24
CA THR A 121 -21.77 23.51 -10.51
C THR A 121 -22.18 22.22 -9.79
N HIS A 122 -21.24 21.33 -9.45
CA HIS A 122 -21.60 20.06 -8.81
C HIS A 122 -22.11 20.31 -7.38
N PRO A 123 -23.19 19.66 -6.91
CA PRO A 123 -23.77 19.91 -5.58
C PRO A 123 -22.76 19.77 -4.44
N LEU A 124 -21.96 18.69 -4.45
CA LEU A 124 -20.90 18.43 -3.45
C LEU A 124 -21.43 18.44 -1.99
N ASP A 125 -22.64 17.93 -1.80
CA ASP A 125 -23.39 17.83 -0.54
C ASP A 125 -23.68 16.38 -0.12
N ASP A 126 -23.34 15.40 -0.96
CA ASP A 126 -23.45 13.97 -0.62
C ASP A 126 -22.56 13.60 0.58
N ALA A 127 -23.20 13.14 1.66
CA ALA A 127 -22.53 12.85 2.93
C ALA A 127 -21.46 11.74 2.80
N HIS A 128 -21.71 10.74 1.95
CA HIS A 128 -20.78 9.65 1.71
C HIS A 128 -19.53 10.12 0.96
N LEU A 129 -19.68 10.92 -0.09
CA LEU A 129 -18.59 11.55 -0.83
C LEU A 129 -17.75 12.48 0.07
N MET A 130 -18.41 13.28 0.92
CA MET A 130 -17.71 14.14 1.87
C MET A 130 -16.93 13.33 2.91
N GLN A 131 -17.47 12.19 3.35
CA GLN A 131 -16.74 11.29 4.24
C GLN A 131 -15.53 10.65 3.54
N ARG A 132 -15.70 10.14 2.30
CA ARG A 132 -14.59 9.62 1.48
C ARG A 132 -13.48 10.67 1.31
N ALA A 133 -13.85 11.93 1.08
CA ALA A 133 -12.89 13.02 0.96
C ALA A 133 -12.11 13.27 2.26
N ARG A 134 -12.79 13.35 3.41
CA ARG A 134 -12.15 13.53 4.72
C ARG A 134 -11.21 12.36 5.05
N ASP A 135 -11.69 11.13 4.86
CA ASP A 135 -10.91 9.92 5.12
C ASP A 135 -9.66 9.88 4.22
N SER A 136 -9.80 10.20 2.94
CA SER A 136 -8.69 10.24 1.98
C SER A 136 -7.67 11.33 2.31
N ILE A 137 -8.11 12.52 2.77
CA ILE A 137 -7.20 13.57 3.24
C ILE A 137 -6.40 13.10 4.46
N ALA A 138 -7.09 12.54 5.46
CA ALA A 138 -6.45 12.01 6.67
C ALA A 138 -5.42 10.93 6.32
N ARG A 139 -5.76 10.06 5.37
CA ARG A 139 -4.92 8.97 4.89
C ARG A 139 -3.71 9.45 4.09
N LEU A 140 -3.85 10.47 3.23
CA LEU A 140 -2.71 11.11 2.58
C LEU A 140 -1.72 11.69 3.60
N LYS A 141 -2.23 12.34 4.65
CA LYS A 141 -1.41 12.89 5.74
C LYS A 141 -0.69 11.77 6.51
N SER A 142 -1.41 10.76 7.00
CA SER A 142 -0.82 9.69 7.82
C SER A 142 0.16 8.80 7.06
N ALA A 143 -0.08 8.53 5.78
CA ALA A 143 0.82 7.77 4.92
C ALA A 143 1.98 8.62 4.37
N HIS A 144 1.98 9.92 4.64
CA HIS A 144 2.86 10.91 4.04
C HIS A 144 2.89 10.80 2.50
N LEU A 145 1.72 10.83 1.87
CA LEU A 145 1.58 10.77 0.41
C LEU A 145 1.38 12.16 -0.21
N SER A 146 2.04 12.42 -1.33
CA SER A 146 2.01 13.65 -2.13
C SER A 146 2.04 13.29 -3.62
N LYS A 147 2.15 14.26 -4.53
CA LYS A 147 2.32 14.01 -5.98
C LYS A 147 3.43 13.00 -6.27
N TYR A 148 4.57 13.16 -5.58
CA TYR A 148 5.73 12.27 -5.62
C TYR A 148 6.07 11.80 -4.21
N ASN A 149 6.41 10.53 -4.03
CA ASN A 149 6.43 9.86 -2.73
C ASN A 149 7.80 9.28 -2.32
N ALA A 150 8.85 9.59 -3.09
CA ALA A 150 10.22 9.13 -2.85
C ALA A 150 10.98 10.02 -1.86
N PHE A 151 10.50 10.06 -0.62
CA PHE A 151 11.17 10.72 0.51
C PHE A 151 11.00 9.89 1.77
N ASP A 152 11.94 10.08 2.71
CA ASP A 152 11.87 9.50 4.04
C ASP A 152 11.02 10.41 4.95
N PRO A 153 9.88 9.95 5.48
CA PRO A 153 9.07 10.73 6.40
C PRO A 153 9.77 11.07 7.72
N SER A 154 10.80 10.30 8.10
CA SER A 154 11.61 10.53 9.30
C SER A 154 12.82 11.43 9.06
N ALA A 155 13.04 11.89 7.82
CA ALA A 155 14.11 12.84 7.53
C ALA A 155 13.88 14.13 8.32
N PRO A 156 14.95 14.72 8.90
CA PRO A 156 14.82 15.92 9.72
C PRO A 156 14.26 17.07 8.90
N VAL A 157 13.22 17.70 9.43
CA VAL A 157 12.69 18.97 8.95
C VAL A 157 13.25 20.11 9.82
N PRO A 158 13.35 21.34 9.30
CA PRO A 158 13.76 22.48 10.12
C PRO A 158 12.82 22.66 11.32
N GLU A 159 13.35 23.19 12.42
CA GLU A 159 12.56 23.52 13.62
C GLU A 159 11.32 24.35 13.24
N PRO A 160 10.13 24.11 13.82
CA PRO A 160 8.91 24.85 13.51
C PRO A 160 9.03 26.38 13.65
N GLY A 161 8.06 27.10 13.09
CA GLY A 161 7.99 28.57 13.18
C GLY A 161 8.57 29.32 11.98
N TYR A 162 8.60 28.69 10.80
CA TYR A 162 9.07 29.32 9.55
C TYR A 162 7.93 29.61 8.58
N VAL A 163 8.19 30.51 7.64
CA VAL A 163 7.35 30.72 6.45
C VAL A 163 7.86 29.86 5.32
N LEU A 164 6.97 29.13 4.66
CA LEU A 164 7.29 28.26 3.54
C LEU A 164 6.99 28.97 2.22
N VAL A 165 7.98 29.13 1.35
CA VAL A 165 7.83 29.68 0.00
C VAL A 165 8.06 28.55 -1.00
N ALA A 166 7.03 28.23 -1.77
CA ALA A 166 7.08 27.14 -2.75
C ALA A 166 7.78 27.58 -4.03
N ASP A 167 8.96 27.01 -4.30
CA ASP A 167 9.60 27.13 -5.61
C ASP A 167 8.94 26.19 -6.63
N GLN A 168 9.10 26.47 -7.92
CA GLN A 168 8.58 25.67 -9.02
C GLN A 168 9.64 25.48 -10.10
N ALA A 169 9.49 24.44 -10.91
CA ALA A 169 10.37 24.27 -12.07
C ALA A 169 10.20 25.45 -13.04
N ARG A 170 11.31 26.02 -13.52
CA ARG A 170 11.32 27.13 -14.47
C ARG A 170 10.58 26.76 -15.75
N ASP A 171 9.69 27.64 -16.22
CA ASP A 171 8.80 27.46 -17.37
C ASP A 171 7.75 26.34 -17.16
N ASP A 172 7.35 26.08 -15.92
CA ASP A 172 6.19 25.22 -15.64
C ASP A 172 4.94 25.80 -16.32
N ALA A 173 4.16 24.94 -16.98
CA ALA A 173 2.96 25.34 -17.71
C ALA A 173 1.95 26.08 -16.82
N SER A 174 1.84 25.70 -15.54
CA SER A 174 0.96 26.37 -14.58
C SER A 174 1.43 27.78 -14.20
N VAL A 175 2.73 28.03 -14.23
CA VAL A 175 3.32 29.36 -13.98
C VAL A 175 3.07 30.26 -15.18
N MET A 176 3.36 29.76 -16.39
CA MET A 176 3.12 30.48 -17.63
C MET A 176 1.64 30.83 -17.81
N ALA A 177 0.74 29.89 -17.50
CA ALA A 177 -0.71 30.12 -17.57
C ALA A 177 -1.21 31.12 -16.51
N SER A 178 -0.51 31.23 -15.38
CA SER A 178 -0.74 32.28 -14.37
C SER A 178 -0.14 33.64 -14.76
N ARG A 179 0.52 33.74 -15.93
CA ARG A 179 1.26 34.93 -16.40
C ARG A 179 2.31 35.40 -15.39
N ALA A 180 2.91 34.46 -14.67
CA ALA A 180 3.95 34.73 -13.69
C ALA A 180 5.34 34.44 -14.29
N ASP A 181 6.33 35.20 -13.83
CA ASP A 181 7.73 35.08 -14.22
C ASP A 181 8.64 35.20 -12.98
N ARG A 182 9.97 35.27 -13.16
CA ARG A 182 10.90 35.39 -12.02
C ARG A 182 10.62 36.62 -11.15
N ALA A 183 10.19 37.75 -11.73
CA ALA A 183 9.88 38.94 -10.94
C ALA A 183 8.72 38.68 -9.98
N ARG A 184 7.69 37.95 -10.43
CA ARG A 184 6.57 37.53 -9.57
C ARG A 184 6.99 36.60 -8.43
N PHE A 185 7.96 35.71 -8.65
CA PHE A 185 8.53 34.88 -7.57
C PHE A 185 9.32 35.73 -6.57
N LEU A 186 10.12 36.70 -7.03
CA LEU A 186 10.83 37.60 -6.13
C LEU A 186 9.88 38.48 -5.31
N GLU A 187 8.81 38.98 -5.93
CA GLU A 187 7.74 39.70 -5.24
C GLU A 187 7.11 38.83 -4.15
N MET A 188 6.71 37.59 -4.48
CA MET A 188 6.19 36.63 -3.49
C MET A 188 7.15 36.43 -2.31
N LEU A 189 8.46 36.36 -2.56
CA LEU A 189 9.48 36.23 -1.51
C LEU A 189 9.61 37.50 -0.66
N ALA A 190 9.47 38.69 -1.26
CA ALA A 190 9.46 39.96 -0.53
C ALA A 190 8.24 40.04 0.39
N PHE A 191 7.04 39.76 -0.11
CA PHE A 191 5.82 39.71 0.69
C PHE A 191 5.91 38.70 1.84
N ALA A 192 6.45 37.51 1.59
CA ALA A 192 6.66 36.52 2.65
C ALA A 192 7.54 37.03 3.80
N GLN A 193 8.50 37.91 3.50
CA GLN A 193 9.34 38.54 4.51
C GLN A 193 8.63 39.70 5.20
N GLU A 194 7.87 40.51 4.47
CA GLU A 194 7.17 41.69 5.01
C GLU A 194 5.98 41.30 5.90
N GLU A 195 5.16 40.34 5.47
CA GLU A 195 3.98 39.87 6.20
C GLU A 195 4.36 39.04 7.46
N HIS A 196 5.60 38.56 7.55
CA HIS A 196 6.12 37.79 8.69
C HIS A 196 7.48 38.31 9.19
N PRO A 197 7.51 39.52 9.79
CA PRO A 197 8.75 40.08 10.30
C PRO A 197 9.33 39.20 11.41
N GLY A 198 10.60 38.82 11.28
CA GLY A 198 11.34 38.03 12.27
C GLY A 198 11.24 36.50 12.07
N ALA A 199 10.35 36.01 11.21
CA ALA A 199 10.29 34.58 10.89
C ALA A 199 11.40 34.18 9.92
N ARG A 200 11.90 32.94 10.05
CA ARG A 200 12.74 32.32 9.02
C ARG A 200 11.91 32.05 7.78
N VAL A 201 12.47 32.27 6.60
CA VAL A 201 11.79 31.98 5.33
C VAL A 201 12.50 30.80 4.66
N LEU A 202 11.76 29.72 4.42
CA LEU A 202 12.28 28.54 3.74
C LEU A 202 11.74 28.49 2.31
N ILE A 203 12.64 28.64 1.34
CA ILE A 203 12.34 28.40 -0.07
C ILE A 203 12.43 26.90 -0.31
N LYS A 204 11.29 26.23 -0.49
CA LYS A 204 11.25 24.80 -0.78
C LYS A 204 11.49 24.55 -2.26
N THR A 205 12.68 24.03 -2.59
CA THR A 205 13.04 23.67 -3.97
C THR A 205 12.16 22.55 -4.52
N HIS A 206 11.80 22.63 -5.80
CA HIS A 206 10.99 21.62 -6.48
C HIS A 206 11.75 20.27 -6.64
N PRO A 207 11.09 19.10 -6.48
CA PRO A 207 11.75 17.80 -6.59
C PRO A 207 12.44 17.52 -7.95
N GLU A 208 11.93 18.08 -9.06
CA GLU A 208 12.62 17.97 -10.36
C GLU A 208 13.94 18.74 -10.40
N THR A 209 14.01 19.88 -9.71
CA THR A 209 15.21 20.72 -9.62
C THR A 209 16.28 20.05 -8.78
N LEU A 210 15.90 19.42 -7.67
CA LEU A 210 16.80 18.62 -6.83
C LEU A 210 17.47 17.47 -7.59
N ARG A 211 16.87 17.03 -8.71
CA ARG A 211 17.39 15.94 -9.55
C ARG A 211 18.05 16.43 -10.83
N GLY A 212 18.22 17.74 -10.98
CA GLY A 212 18.84 18.33 -12.16
C GLY A 212 18.00 18.23 -13.44
N TYR A 213 16.70 17.94 -13.35
CA TYR A 213 15.85 17.87 -14.55
C TYR A 213 15.48 19.25 -15.10
N ARG A 214 15.23 20.23 -14.22
CA ARG A 214 14.88 21.62 -14.56
C ARG A 214 15.35 22.57 -13.47
N ALA A 215 15.88 23.73 -13.83
CA ALA A 215 16.18 24.79 -12.86
C ALA A 215 14.91 25.29 -12.14
N GLY A 216 15.06 25.87 -10.95
CA GLY A 216 13.99 26.56 -10.22
C GLY A 216 13.83 28.02 -10.64
N TYR A 217 12.88 28.72 -10.03
CA TYR A 217 12.79 30.19 -10.16
C TYR A 217 13.76 30.90 -9.20
N TYR A 218 13.99 30.31 -8.03
CA TYR A 218 15.00 30.78 -7.09
C TYR A 218 16.35 30.09 -7.29
N ASP A 219 17.40 30.80 -6.94
CA ASP A 219 18.78 30.36 -6.94
C ASP A 219 19.46 30.67 -5.58
N PRO A 220 20.71 30.23 -5.34
CA PRO A 220 21.39 30.47 -4.08
C PRO A 220 21.55 31.95 -3.71
N ASP A 221 21.54 32.87 -4.67
CA ASP A 221 21.71 34.30 -4.41
C ASP A 221 20.44 34.93 -3.82
N ASP A 222 19.29 34.25 -3.94
CA ASP A 222 18.03 34.68 -3.30
C ASP A 222 17.97 34.27 -1.81
N ALA A 223 18.87 33.41 -1.32
CA ALA A 223 18.91 32.92 0.05
C ALA A 223 19.73 33.83 0.99
N LEU A 224 19.27 35.06 1.18
CA LEU A 224 19.96 36.09 1.98
C LEU A 224 19.33 36.28 3.37
N GLY A 225 20.19 36.57 4.36
CA GLY A 225 19.75 36.89 5.72
C GLY A 225 18.99 35.76 6.41
N ARG A 226 17.67 35.94 6.59
CA ARG A 226 16.77 34.95 7.22
C ARG A 226 16.09 34.01 6.22
N VAL A 227 16.39 34.16 4.93
CA VAL A 227 15.91 33.32 3.85
C VAL A 227 16.89 32.16 3.64
N GLN A 228 16.37 30.95 3.56
CA GLN A 228 17.16 29.75 3.32
C GLN A 228 16.56 28.94 2.17
N LEU A 229 17.40 28.53 1.23
CA LEU A 229 17.04 27.51 0.24
C LEU A 229 17.02 26.13 0.90
N PHE A 230 15.86 25.48 0.92
CA PHE A 230 15.67 24.16 1.51
C PHE A 230 15.56 23.07 0.43
N THR A 231 16.67 22.35 0.25
CA THR A 231 16.84 21.30 -0.76
C THR A 231 16.57 19.88 -0.25
N GLY A 232 16.14 19.75 1.01
CA GLY A 232 15.83 18.45 1.61
C GLY A 232 14.70 17.70 0.90
N SER A 233 14.91 16.40 0.68
CA SER A 233 13.87 15.48 0.21
C SER A 233 13.10 14.90 1.41
N VAL A 234 12.22 15.72 1.98
CA VAL A 234 11.43 15.42 3.17
C VAL A 234 9.93 15.31 2.86
N SER A 235 9.14 14.86 3.83
CA SER A 235 7.68 14.86 3.69
C SER A 235 7.12 16.28 3.59
N PRO A 236 6.30 16.59 2.56
CA PRO A 236 5.58 17.87 2.48
C PRO A 236 4.67 18.11 3.69
N TRP A 237 4.03 17.06 4.23
CA TRP A 237 3.16 17.17 5.39
C TRP A 237 3.90 17.61 6.66
N ALA A 238 5.07 17.03 6.92
CA ALA A 238 5.90 17.41 8.07
C ALA A 238 6.43 18.85 7.92
N LEU A 239 6.77 19.25 6.70
CA LEU A 239 7.20 20.61 6.40
C LEU A 239 6.05 21.63 6.54
N LEU A 240 4.83 21.26 6.17
CA LEU A 240 3.64 22.10 6.35
C LEU A 240 3.25 22.22 7.82
N GLU A 241 3.45 21.17 8.63
CA GLU A 241 3.16 21.20 10.06
C GLU A 241 4.05 22.19 10.83
N GLY A 242 5.31 22.35 10.43
CA GLY A 242 6.23 23.33 11.01
C GLY A 242 6.05 24.77 10.50
N ALA A 243 5.28 24.97 9.43
CA ALA A 243 5.11 26.28 8.80
C ALA A 243 4.06 27.13 9.53
N ILE A 244 4.28 28.45 9.59
CA ILE A 244 3.31 29.45 10.09
C ILE A 244 2.66 30.26 8.95
N GLY A 245 3.17 30.14 7.74
CA GLY A 245 2.64 30.75 6.52
C GLY A 245 3.14 30.00 5.30
N VAL A 246 2.33 29.94 4.24
CA VAL A 246 2.66 29.23 2.99
C VAL A 246 2.39 30.15 1.81
N TYR A 247 3.39 30.32 0.96
CA TYR A 247 3.38 31.21 -0.21
C TYR A 247 3.63 30.38 -1.46
N THR A 248 2.84 30.62 -2.49
CA THR A 248 2.93 29.89 -3.75
C THR A 248 2.48 30.75 -4.92
N VAL A 249 3.06 30.53 -6.10
CA VAL A 249 2.52 31.08 -7.36
C VAL A 249 1.39 30.17 -7.83
N SER A 250 1.70 28.97 -8.29
CA SER A 250 0.72 28.02 -8.82
C SER A 250 0.99 26.56 -8.45
N SER A 251 1.96 26.32 -7.55
CA SER A 251 2.41 24.97 -7.17
C SER A 251 1.26 24.14 -6.59
N GLN A 252 1.23 22.85 -6.91
CA GLN A 252 0.32 21.91 -6.24
C GLN A 252 0.54 21.86 -4.72
N LEU A 253 1.73 22.23 -4.23
CA LEU A 253 2.01 22.31 -2.79
C LEU A 253 1.06 23.29 -2.06
N GLY A 254 0.53 24.31 -2.74
CA GLY A 254 -0.50 25.18 -2.17
C GLY A 254 -1.84 24.47 -1.95
N PHE A 255 -2.22 23.54 -2.83
CA PHE A 255 -3.38 22.67 -2.59
C PHE A 255 -3.13 21.75 -1.38
N GLU A 256 -1.95 21.16 -1.29
CA GLU A 256 -1.57 20.32 -0.14
C GLU A 256 -1.55 21.12 1.17
N ALA A 257 -1.13 22.39 1.12
CA ALA A 257 -1.20 23.31 2.25
C ALA A 257 -2.64 23.53 2.74
N ILE A 258 -3.59 23.73 1.82
CA ILE A 258 -5.03 23.82 2.14
C ILE A 258 -5.49 22.54 2.86
N LEU A 259 -5.11 21.37 2.36
CA LEU A 259 -5.46 20.09 2.98
C LEU A 259 -4.84 19.94 4.37
N ALA A 260 -3.62 20.44 4.57
CA ALA A 260 -2.92 20.47 5.86
C ALA A 260 -3.52 21.49 6.86
N GLY A 261 -4.43 22.35 6.42
CA GLY A 261 -5.12 23.34 7.27
C GLY A 261 -4.61 24.77 7.13
N HIS A 262 -3.66 25.03 6.23
CA HIS A 262 -3.21 26.38 5.92
C HIS A 262 -4.20 27.13 5.03
N LYS A 263 -4.13 28.46 5.07
CA LYS A 263 -4.74 29.35 4.08
C LYS A 263 -3.59 30.01 3.29
N PRO A 264 -3.10 29.39 2.21
CA PRO A 264 -1.90 29.86 1.51
C PRO A 264 -2.13 31.23 0.86
N ARG A 265 -1.07 32.05 0.80
CA ARG A 265 -1.01 33.28 0.00
C ARG A 265 -0.62 32.91 -1.44
N VAL A 266 -1.48 33.23 -2.40
CA VAL A 266 -1.36 32.75 -3.80
C VAL A 266 -1.13 33.93 -4.75
N PHE A 267 -0.01 33.90 -5.48
CA PHE A 267 0.41 34.96 -6.43
C PHE A 267 0.09 34.64 -7.89
N GLY A 268 -0.36 33.42 -8.18
CA GLY A 268 -0.85 32.99 -9.50
C GLY A 268 -2.35 32.68 -9.49
N GLN A 269 -2.81 31.88 -10.45
CA GLN A 269 -4.21 31.47 -10.58
C GLN A 269 -4.38 29.94 -10.69
N PRO A 270 -3.81 29.13 -9.77
CA PRO A 270 -3.94 27.68 -9.81
C PRO A 270 -5.41 27.23 -9.62
N PHE A 271 -5.71 25.97 -9.93
CA PHE A 271 -7.07 25.41 -9.89
C PHE A 271 -7.80 25.59 -8.54
N TYR A 272 -7.04 25.66 -7.44
CA TYR A 272 -7.55 25.77 -6.07
C TYR A 272 -7.73 27.22 -5.58
N ALA A 273 -7.26 28.23 -6.33
CA ALA A 273 -7.46 29.63 -6.00
C ALA A 273 -8.87 30.12 -6.37
N GLY A 274 -9.42 31.08 -5.62
CA GLY A 274 -10.72 31.68 -5.88
C GLY A 274 -11.91 30.98 -5.22
N TRP A 275 -11.69 29.93 -4.40
CA TRP A 275 -12.78 29.17 -3.76
C TRP A 275 -12.94 29.46 -2.26
N GLY A 276 -12.27 30.51 -1.75
CA GLY A 276 -12.34 30.92 -0.34
C GLY A 276 -11.42 30.15 0.62
N LEU A 277 -10.54 29.30 0.10
CA LEU A 277 -9.60 28.47 0.89
C LEU A 277 -8.15 28.99 0.87
N SER A 278 -7.90 30.09 0.18
CA SER A 278 -6.60 30.77 0.05
C SER A 278 -6.77 32.28 0.18
N THR A 279 -5.65 32.99 0.31
CA THR A 279 -5.59 34.45 0.17
C THR A 279 -4.99 34.74 -1.20
N ASP A 280 -5.84 35.09 -2.15
CA ASP A 280 -5.46 35.20 -3.57
C ASP A 280 -5.16 36.64 -3.96
N ASP A 281 -4.03 36.87 -4.63
CA ASP A 281 -3.65 38.20 -5.14
C ASP A 281 -4.58 38.65 -6.29
N ALA A 282 -4.87 37.72 -7.21
CA ALA A 282 -5.73 37.98 -8.36
C ALA A 282 -6.60 36.75 -8.69
N PRO A 283 -7.63 36.42 -7.90
CA PRO A 283 -8.49 35.26 -8.18
C PRO A 283 -9.32 35.47 -9.47
N PRO A 284 -9.60 34.41 -10.26
CA PRO A 284 -10.45 34.53 -11.43
C PRO A 284 -11.88 35.00 -11.07
N PRO A 285 -12.42 36.08 -11.67
CA PRO A 285 -13.71 36.68 -11.26
C PRO A 285 -14.93 35.74 -11.33
N ARG A 286 -14.85 34.67 -12.14
CA ARG A 286 -15.90 33.66 -12.31
C ARG A 286 -15.95 32.62 -11.18
N ARG A 287 -14.90 32.51 -10.37
CA ARG A 287 -14.87 31.60 -9.21
C ARG A 287 -15.46 32.32 -8.00
N GLN A 288 -16.77 32.23 -7.83
CA GLN A 288 -17.51 32.98 -6.79
C GLN A 288 -18.01 32.07 -5.65
N ARG A 289 -17.99 30.75 -5.86
CA ARG A 289 -18.45 29.78 -4.86
C ARG A 289 -17.41 29.63 -3.75
N ARG A 290 -17.87 29.55 -2.50
CA ARG A 290 -17.03 29.15 -1.37
C ARG A 290 -17.13 27.65 -1.14
N LEU A 291 -15.99 26.98 -1.08
CA LEU A 291 -15.90 25.53 -0.89
C LEU A 291 -15.28 25.19 0.46
N THR A 292 -15.68 24.04 1.00
CA THR A 292 -14.92 23.41 2.08
C THR A 292 -13.73 22.63 1.52
N ARG A 293 -12.73 22.34 2.36
CA ARG A 293 -11.58 21.50 2.00
C ARG A 293 -11.99 20.14 1.44
N ALA A 294 -13.01 19.52 2.04
CA ALA A 294 -13.55 18.24 1.59
C ALA A 294 -14.21 18.34 0.21
N GLN A 295 -14.91 19.44 -0.09
CA GLN A 295 -15.54 19.66 -1.39
C GLN A 295 -14.52 19.89 -2.50
N LEU A 296 -13.51 20.75 -2.26
CA LEU A 296 -12.40 20.95 -3.20
C LEU A 296 -11.67 19.63 -3.47
N PHE A 297 -11.39 18.85 -2.42
CA PHE A 297 -10.76 17.55 -2.54
C PHE A 297 -11.62 16.54 -3.31
N ALA A 298 -12.91 16.43 -3.01
CA ALA A 298 -13.81 15.50 -3.68
C ALA A 298 -13.83 15.74 -5.19
N ALA A 299 -13.96 17.00 -5.61
CA ALA A 299 -13.89 17.35 -7.03
C ALA A 299 -12.51 17.03 -7.64
N ALA A 300 -11.43 17.53 -7.04
CA ALA A 300 -10.08 17.44 -7.62
C ALA A 300 -9.47 16.03 -7.61
N MET A 301 -9.80 15.20 -6.62
CA MET A 301 -9.12 13.92 -6.36
C MET A 301 -10.01 12.69 -6.56
N ILE A 302 -11.33 12.82 -6.41
CA ILE A 302 -12.25 11.68 -6.52
C ILE A 302 -13.00 11.71 -7.85
N LEU A 303 -13.62 12.84 -8.19
CA LEU A 303 -14.54 12.93 -9.33
C LEU A 303 -13.83 13.22 -10.66
N TYR A 304 -12.86 14.12 -10.64
CA TYR A 304 -12.22 14.63 -11.86
C TYR A 304 -11.20 13.66 -12.50
N PRO A 305 -10.26 13.05 -11.75
CA PRO A 305 -9.25 12.18 -12.35
C PRO A 305 -9.80 10.80 -12.77
N LYS A 306 -9.15 10.19 -13.75
CA LYS A 306 -9.30 8.76 -14.09
C LYS A 306 -8.14 7.98 -13.49
N TRP A 307 -8.43 7.20 -12.45
CA TRP A 307 -7.46 6.39 -11.72
C TRP A 307 -7.32 4.99 -12.33
N HIS A 308 -6.12 4.44 -12.28
CA HIS A 308 -5.79 3.12 -12.84
C HIS A 308 -5.30 2.15 -11.77
N ASP A 309 -5.87 0.95 -11.76
CA ASP A 309 -5.31 -0.16 -10.98
C ASP A 309 -4.35 -0.98 -11.87
N PRO A 310 -3.03 -0.91 -11.64
CA PRO A 310 -2.06 -1.65 -12.44
C PRO A 310 -2.13 -3.17 -12.24
N PHE A 311 -2.80 -3.65 -11.18
CA PHE A 311 -2.88 -5.07 -10.84
C PHE A 311 -4.07 -5.77 -11.49
N ARG A 312 -5.20 -5.07 -11.60
CA ARG A 312 -6.44 -5.52 -12.27
C ARG A 312 -6.54 -5.06 -13.72
N ASP A 313 -5.76 -4.06 -14.10
CA ASP A 313 -5.77 -3.41 -15.42
C ASP A 313 -7.14 -2.82 -15.80
N GLU A 314 -7.73 -2.08 -14.85
CA GLU A 314 -9.02 -1.40 -14.98
C GLU A 314 -8.97 0.01 -14.40
N LEU A 315 -9.99 0.83 -14.70
CA LEU A 315 -10.21 2.07 -13.96
C LEU A 315 -10.68 1.75 -12.56
N CYS A 316 -10.24 2.53 -11.58
CA CYS A 316 -10.58 2.30 -10.18
C CYS A 316 -10.93 3.59 -9.44
N GLU A 317 -11.27 3.46 -8.16
CA GLU A 317 -11.47 4.58 -7.24
C GLU A 317 -10.13 5.02 -6.61
N LEU A 318 -10.09 6.26 -6.10
CA LEU A 318 -8.91 6.85 -5.45
C LEU A 318 -8.35 5.95 -4.33
N GLU A 319 -9.20 5.31 -3.53
CA GLU A 319 -8.80 4.47 -2.41
C GLU A 319 -7.95 3.27 -2.84
N THR A 320 -8.18 2.74 -4.04
CA THR A 320 -7.34 1.68 -4.63
C THR A 320 -5.95 2.22 -4.97
N VAL A 321 -5.87 3.44 -5.51
CA VAL A 321 -4.59 4.12 -5.77
C VAL A 321 -3.83 4.40 -4.47
N LEU A 322 -4.53 4.83 -3.41
CA LEU A 322 -3.93 5.03 -2.08
C LEU A 322 -3.35 3.71 -1.54
N ASN A 323 -4.10 2.60 -1.61
CA ASN A 323 -3.59 1.27 -1.22
C ASN A 323 -2.31 0.91 -1.97
N ASN A 324 -2.30 1.12 -3.29
CA ASN A 324 -1.18 0.78 -4.16
C ASN A 324 0.06 1.64 -3.88
N LEU A 325 -0.12 2.95 -3.71
CA LEU A 325 0.99 3.87 -3.45
C LEU A 325 1.54 3.75 -2.03
N GLU A 326 0.72 3.44 -1.04
CA GLU A 326 1.19 3.12 0.32
C GLU A 326 2.14 1.91 0.31
N ALA A 327 1.73 0.81 -0.34
CA ALA A 327 2.55 -0.38 -0.44
C ALA A 327 3.89 -0.09 -1.15
N LYS A 328 3.84 0.68 -2.24
CA LYS A 328 5.02 1.06 -3.02
C LYS A 328 5.95 2.01 -2.25
N ALA A 329 5.39 3.03 -1.61
CA ALA A 329 6.15 4.01 -0.82
C ALA A 329 6.80 3.36 0.39
N ARG A 330 6.07 2.50 1.12
CA ARG A 330 6.63 1.73 2.24
C ARG A 330 7.80 0.86 1.79
N ALA A 331 7.63 0.08 0.72
CA ALA A 331 8.70 -0.76 0.19
C ALA A 331 9.93 0.06 -0.18
N TRP A 332 9.76 1.19 -0.87
CA TRP A 332 10.88 2.08 -1.21
C TRP A 332 11.57 2.65 0.03
N ARG A 333 10.81 3.15 1.02
CA ARG A 333 11.35 3.73 2.27
C ARG A 333 12.22 2.72 3.00
N GLU A 334 11.73 1.49 3.14
CA GLU A 334 12.46 0.43 3.84
C GLU A 334 13.70 -0.08 3.07
N ASP A 335 13.63 -0.14 1.74
CA ASP A 335 14.62 -0.81 0.89
C ASP A 335 15.64 0.13 0.23
N SER A 336 15.39 1.44 0.23
CA SER A 336 16.22 2.43 -0.49
C SER A 336 17.70 2.42 -0.07
N GLN A 337 17.97 2.20 1.22
CA GLN A 337 19.33 2.07 1.75
C GLN A 337 19.97 0.69 1.47
N GLY A 338 19.18 -0.27 0.99
CA GLY A 338 19.57 -1.63 0.70
C GLY A 338 19.75 -2.52 1.93
N TRP A 339 19.88 -3.82 1.66
CA TRP A 339 19.88 -4.86 2.69
C TRP A 339 21.09 -5.80 2.60
N ALA A 340 21.69 -6.09 3.75
CA ALA A 340 22.60 -7.20 3.98
C ALA A 340 21.81 -8.33 4.66
N ALA A 341 21.62 -9.46 3.96
CA ALA A 341 20.74 -10.54 4.35
C ALA A 341 21.51 -11.80 4.76
N SER A 342 21.33 -12.22 6.02
CA SER A 342 21.96 -13.39 6.63
C SER A 342 20.94 -14.51 6.90
N GLY A 343 21.39 -15.75 7.04
CA GLY A 343 20.52 -16.90 7.33
C GLY A 343 19.55 -17.26 6.20
N MET A 344 19.74 -16.73 4.99
CA MET A 344 18.85 -16.93 3.85
C MET A 344 19.22 -18.19 3.06
N ARG A 345 18.34 -19.21 3.09
CA ARG A 345 18.47 -20.42 2.25
C ARG A 345 18.65 -20.04 0.78
N LEU A 346 19.52 -20.75 0.06
CA LEU A 346 19.88 -20.44 -1.34
C LEU A 346 18.67 -20.25 -2.26
N TRP A 347 17.68 -21.14 -2.17
CA TRP A 347 16.47 -21.07 -3.01
C TRP A 347 15.61 -19.82 -2.74
N LYS A 348 15.67 -19.25 -1.52
CA LYS A 348 14.94 -18.03 -1.15
C LYS A 348 15.61 -16.76 -1.68
N ARG A 349 16.90 -16.82 -2.03
CA ARG A 349 17.67 -15.63 -2.44
C ARG A 349 17.10 -14.93 -3.67
N LYS A 350 16.67 -15.68 -4.69
CA LYS A 350 16.10 -15.09 -5.92
C LYS A 350 14.73 -14.40 -5.66
N PRO A 351 13.76 -15.03 -4.96
CA PRO A 351 12.56 -14.33 -4.50
C PRO A 351 12.85 -13.10 -3.63
N LEU A 352 13.73 -13.22 -2.63
CA LEU A 352 14.09 -12.10 -1.74
C LEU A 352 14.73 -10.94 -2.50
N GLN A 353 15.56 -11.23 -3.51
CA GLN A 353 16.14 -10.21 -4.38
C GLN A 353 15.07 -9.44 -5.17
N LYS A 354 13.96 -10.09 -5.57
CA LYS A 354 12.83 -9.38 -6.19
C LYS A 354 12.06 -8.53 -5.18
N PHE A 355 11.87 -9.07 -3.98
CA PHE A 355 11.04 -8.45 -2.94
C PHE A 355 11.69 -7.21 -2.32
N PHE A 356 12.99 -7.28 -2.00
CA PHE A 356 13.72 -6.25 -1.25
C PHE A 356 14.81 -5.54 -2.05
N GLY A 357 15.08 -5.99 -3.28
CA GLY A 357 16.26 -5.59 -4.04
C GLY A 357 15.99 -4.73 -5.25
N ALA A 358 14.79 -4.14 -5.35
CA ALA A 358 14.36 -3.34 -6.48
C ALA A 358 15.12 -2.01 -6.63
N HIS A 359 15.55 -1.41 -5.50
CA HIS A 359 16.25 -0.12 -5.48
C HIS A 359 17.76 -0.28 -5.29
N ARG A 360 18.18 -1.15 -4.37
CA ARG A 360 19.57 -1.52 -4.15
C ARG A 360 19.68 -3.03 -4.00
N ARG A 361 20.57 -3.66 -4.77
CA ARG A 361 20.73 -5.12 -4.79
C ARG A 361 21.04 -5.65 -3.38
N LEU A 362 20.45 -6.80 -3.02
CA LEU A 362 20.69 -7.47 -1.74
C LEU A 362 22.11 -8.01 -1.70
N LEU A 363 22.77 -7.80 -0.57
CA LEU A 363 24.01 -8.46 -0.22
C LEU A 363 23.67 -9.68 0.63
N PHE A 364 23.78 -10.89 0.08
CA PHE A 364 23.66 -12.11 0.88
C PHE A 364 24.99 -12.43 1.54
N THR A 365 25.06 -12.35 2.86
CA THR A 365 26.29 -12.62 3.62
C THR A 365 25.98 -12.97 5.06
N ASP A 366 26.71 -13.94 5.60
CA ASP A 366 26.69 -14.29 7.03
C ASP A 366 27.91 -13.67 7.77
N ASP A 367 28.76 -12.94 7.06
CA ASP A 367 29.90 -12.20 7.62
C ASP A 367 29.44 -10.83 8.13
N ALA A 368 29.52 -10.64 9.45
CA ALA A 368 29.11 -9.42 10.12
C ALA A 368 29.95 -8.19 9.73
N ALA A 369 31.26 -8.36 9.52
CA ALA A 369 32.15 -7.27 9.12
C ALA A 369 31.84 -6.81 7.69
N LYS A 370 31.59 -7.76 6.79
CA LYS A 370 31.15 -7.46 5.42
C LYS A 370 29.78 -6.80 5.38
N ALA A 371 28.84 -7.22 6.24
CA ALA A 371 27.53 -6.58 6.34
C ALA A 371 27.67 -5.11 6.81
N GLN A 372 28.46 -4.88 7.86
CA GLN A 372 28.67 -3.55 8.44
C GLN A 372 29.36 -2.59 7.46
N THR A 373 30.46 -3.00 6.85
CA THR A 373 31.23 -2.18 5.89
C THR A 373 30.42 -1.82 4.63
N SER A 374 29.35 -2.57 4.33
CA SER A 374 28.51 -2.30 3.16
C SER A 374 27.59 -1.07 3.30
N GLY A 375 27.42 -0.55 4.53
CA GLY A 375 26.50 0.56 4.83
C GLY A 375 25.03 0.22 4.57
N ARG A 376 24.68 -1.07 4.45
CA ARG A 376 23.30 -1.54 4.26
C ARG A 376 22.66 -1.89 5.60
N ARG A 377 21.33 -1.82 5.66
CA ARG A 377 20.57 -2.33 6.81
C ARG A 377 20.72 -3.85 6.90
N ARG A 378 20.80 -4.40 8.10
CA ARG A 378 20.94 -5.85 8.31
C ARG A 378 19.57 -6.52 8.44
N MET A 379 19.39 -7.66 7.78
CA MET A 379 18.24 -8.54 7.98
C MET A 379 18.67 -9.99 8.15
N VAL A 380 17.87 -10.77 8.87
CA VAL A 380 18.11 -12.20 9.11
C VAL A 380 16.81 -12.97 9.00
N TRP A 381 16.85 -14.20 8.48
CA TRP A 381 15.68 -15.09 8.58
C TRP A 381 15.39 -15.37 10.06
N ALA A 382 14.15 -15.16 10.53
CA ALA A 382 13.85 -15.10 11.96
C ALA A 382 14.27 -16.37 12.71
N GLY A 383 14.00 -17.55 12.16
CA GLY A 383 14.44 -18.83 12.74
C GLY A 383 15.96 -19.09 12.75
N LYS A 384 16.78 -18.14 12.26
CA LYS A 384 18.25 -18.16 12.34
C LYS A 384 18.80 -16.99 13.15
N ALA A 385 17.93 -16.12 13.69
CA ALA A 385 18.36 -15.03 14.54
C ALA A 385 18.99 -15.57 15.83
N SER A 386 20.08 -14.93 16.24
CA SER A 386 20.87 -15.20 17.44
C SER A 386 21.50 -13.88 17.90
N GLU A 387 22.20 -13.87 19.03
CA GLU A 387 22.90 -12.67 19.53
C GLU A 387 23.89 -12.09 18.51
N ALA A 388 24.49 -12.92 17.66
CA ALA A 388 25.38 -12.48 16.59
C ALA A 388 24.70 -11.56 15.55
N TYR A 389 23.37 -11.55 15.51
CA TYR A 389 22.56 -10.72 14.61
C TYR A 389 21.86 -9.57 15.35
N ALA A 390 22.36 -9.12 16.50
CA ALA A 390 21.79 -8.00 17.25
C ALA A 390 21.53 -6.77 16.36
N GLY A 391 20.32 -6.21 16.46
CA GLY A 391 19.86 -5.08 15.64
C GLY A 391 19.54 -5.40 14.17
N ALA A 392 19.61 -6.66 13.74
CA ALA A 392 19.13 -7.07 12.42
C ALA A 392 17.60 -7.21 12.43
N VAL A 393 16.96 -6.78 11.33
CA VAL A 393 15.52 -6.96 11.12
C VAL A 393 15.23 -8.44 10.85
N ARG A 394 14.31 -9.03 11.61
CA ARG A 394 13.90 -10.42 11.44
C ARG A 394 12.88 -10.52 10.31
N VAL A 395 13.12 -11.44 9.38
CA VAL A 395 12.27 -11.69 8.21
C VAL A 395 11.67 -13.07 8.32
N GLU A 396 10.36 -13.18 8.09
CA GLU A 396 9.64 -14.46 8.08
C GLU A 396 8.54 -14.42 7.00
N ASP A 397 7.97 -15.59 6.69
CA ASP A 397 6.80 -15.66 5.82
C ASP A 397 5.60 -14.94 6.47
N GLY A 398 4.85 -14.17 5.67
CA GLY A 398 3.61 -13.52 6.11
C GLY A 398 2.42 -14.47 6.17
N PHE A 399 1.28 -13.96 6.67
CA PHE A 399 0.10 -14.80 6.94
C PHE A 399 -0.65 -15.22 5.66
N LEU A 400 -0.64 -14.40 4.60
CA LEU A 400 -1.16 -14.78 3.28
C LEU A 400 0.00 -15.15 2.35
N ARG A 401 0.32 -16.43 2.27
CA ARG A 401 1.61 -16.88 1.74
C ARG A 401 1.56 -17.38 0.29
N SER A 402 0.77 -18.42 0.00
CA SER A 402 0.76 -19.08 -1.32
C SER A 402 -0.42 -20.04 -1.50
N ARG A 403 -0.72 -20.43 -2.76
CA ARG A 403 -1.44 -21.69 -3.05
C ARG A 403 -0.44 -22.85 -3.03
N GLY A 404 -0.64 -23.80 -2.12
CA GLY A 404 0.26 -24.93 -1.88
C GLY A 404 1.30 -24.69 -0.78
N LEU A 405 1.89 -25.80 -0.32
CA LEU A 405 2.82 -25.84 0.81
C LEU A 405 4.17 -25.17 0.50
N GLY A 406 4.76 -24.54 1.53
CA GLY A 406 6.11 -23.97 1.44
C GLY A 406 7.19 -24.99 1.09
N ALA A 407 6.97 -26.27 1.43
CA ALA A 407 7.82 -27.39 1.04
C ALA A 407 7.90 -27.62 -0.49
N LYS A 408 6.94 -27.12 -1.26
CA LYS A 408 6.97 -27.14 -2.74
C LYS A 408 7.80 -25.99 -3.34
N LEU A 409 8.49 -25.20 -2.51
CA LEU A 409 9.36 -24.07 -2.90
C LEU A 409 8.63 -23.00 -3.74
N VAL A 410 7.35 -22.76 -3.43
CA VAL A 410 6.55 -21.67 -4.02
C VAL A 410 7.05 -20.33 -3.45
N PRO A 411 7.34 -19.32 -4.30
CA PRO A 411 7.72 -17.99 -3.84
C PRO A 411 6.64 -17.37 -2.93
N PRO A 412 7.02 -16.67 -1.85
CA PRO A 412 6.06 -16.05 -0.96
C PRO A 412 5.42 -14.82 -1.62
N LEU A 413 4.09 -14.68 -1.47
CA LEU A 413 3.37 -13.44 -1.78
C LEU A 413 3.54 -12.38 -0.71
N SER A 414 3.84 -12.82 0.52
CA SER A 414 3.94 -11.94 1.68
C SER A 414 5.12 -12.32 2.56
N LEU A 415 5.82 -11.30 3.04
CA LEU A 415 6.91 -11.41 4.01
C LEU A 415 6.70 -10.36 5.10
N VAL A 416 7.07 -10.69 6.33
CA VAL A 416 7.09 -9.74 7.45
C VAL A 416 8.51 -9.27 7.73
N THR A 417 8.64 -8.05 8.24
CA THR A 417 9.89 -7.44 8.67
C THR A 417 9.69 -6.91 10.09
N ASP A 418 10.39 -7.49 11.06
CA ASP A 418 10.24 -7.16 12.48
C ASP A 418 11.57 -6.64 13.06
N ARG A 419 11.54 -5.45 13.65
CA ARG A 419 12.72 -4.77 14.19
C ARG A 419 12.97 -5.09 15.66
N GLN A 420 11.97 -5.60 16.37
CA GLN A 420 12.03 -5.82 17.82
C GLN A 420 12.21 -7.31 18.13
N GLY A 421 11.27 -8.12 17.66
CA GLY A 421 11.15 -9.55 17.96
C GLY A 421 10.72 -10.30 16.71
N ILE A 422 9.73 -11.18 16.85
CA ILE A 422 9.01 -11.81 15.75
C ILE A 422 7.64 -12.29 16.27
N TYR A 423 6.59 -12.23 15.45
CA TYR A 423 5.21 -12.46 15.87
C TYR A 423 4.92 -13.76 16.63
N TYR A 424 5.67 -14.84 16.38
CA TYR A 424 5.44 -16.14 17.00
C TYR A 424 6.18 -16.35 18.32
N ASP A 425 7.04 -15.40 18.73
CA ASP A 425 7.86 -15.52 19.94
C ASP A 425 7.31 -14.60 21.05
N PRO A 426 6.52 -15.13 21.99
CA PRO A 426 5.90 -14.35 23.05
C PRO A 426 6.87 -14.02 24.21
N ARG A 427 8.14 -14.44 24.15
CA ARG A 427 9.12 -14.19 25.23
C ARG A 427 9.63 -12.75 25.23
N GLN A 428 9.39 -12.00 24.16
CA GLN A 428 9.75 -10.59 24.02
C GLN A 428 8.73 -9.87 23.12
N PRO A 429 8.59 -8.53 23.22
CA PRO A 429 7.72 -7.76 22.34
C PRO A 429 8.13 -7.86 20.86
N SER A 430 7.13 -7.81 19.97
CA SER A 430 7.29 -7.73 18.52
C SER A 430 6.75 -6.43 17.95
N ASP A 431 7.17 -6.06 16.72
CA ASP A 431 6.53 -4.95 16.00
C ASP A 431 5.02 -5.22 15.81
N LEU A 432 4.59 -6.48 15.69
CA LEU A 432 3.18 -6.82 15.57
C LEU A 432 2.39 -6.53 16.86
N ASP A 433 2.94 -6.79 18.04
CA ASP A 433 2.26 -6.47 19.31
C ASP A 433 1.99 -4.97 19.44
N ALA A 434 2.97 -4.15 19.04
CA ALA A 434 2.83 -2.70 19.02
C ALA A 434 1.79 -2.23 17.98
N LEU A 435 1.76 -2.87 16.81
CA LEU A 435 0.75 -2.58 15.78
C LEU A 435 -0.65 -2.97 16.24
N ILE A 436 -0.84 -4.14 16.84
CA ILE A 436 -2.14 -4.58 17.38
C ILE A 436 -2.62 -3.59 18.45
N SER A 437 -1.74 -3.23 19.39
CA SER A 437 -2.09 -2.28 20.46
C SER A 437 -2.55 -0.94 19.92
N ARG A 438 -1.91 -0.43 18.85
CA ARG A 438 -2.33 0.81 18.18
C ARG A 438 -3.71 0.71 17.52
N ARG A 439 -4.14 -0.49 17.13
CA ARG A 439 -5.46 -0.74 16.52
C ARG A 439 -6.59 -0.93 17.53
N ALA A 440 -6.33 -0.66 18.82
CA ALA A 440 -7.40 -0.36 19.78
C ALA A 440 -8.22 0.86 19.31
N GLU A 441 -7.55 1.83 18.68
CA GLU A 441 -8.18 2.98 18.04
C GLU A 441 -8.04 2.85 16.51
N MET A 442 -9.18 2.80 15.81
CA MET A 442 -9.22 2.79 14.35
C MET A 442 -10.13 3.90 13.84
N THR A 443 -9.76 4.49 12.72
CA THR A 443 -10.68 5.29 11.93
C THR A 443 -11.73 4.40 11.26
N GLN A 444 -12.90 4.95 10.96
CA GLN A 444 -13.95 4.23 10.24
C GLN A 444 -13.48 3.74 8.85
N ALA A 445 -12.51 4.41 8.23
CA ALA A 445 -11.92 3.97 6.96
C ALA A 445 -11.02 2.73 7.12
N GLU A 446 -10.21 2.69 8.18
CA GLU A 446 -9.38 1.52 8.53
C GLU A 446 -10.26 0.32 8.87
N GLU A 447 -11.28 0.51 9.70
CA GLU A 447 -12.23 -0.55 10.07
C GLU A 447 -12.94 -1.12 8.83
N ARG A 448 -13.50 -0.27 7.95
CA ARG A 448 -14.12 -0.71 6.69
C ARG A 448 -13.14 -1.38 5.74
N ARG A 449 -11.85 -1.02 5.75
CA ARG A 449 -10.83 -1.69 4.93
C ARG A 449 -10.55 -3.09 5.48
N ALA A 450 -10.35 -3.21 6.79
CA ALA A 450 -10.14 -4.50 7.46
C ALA A 450 -11.35 -5.42 7.27
N GLU A 451 -12.57 -4.91 7.48
CA GLU A 451 -13.81 -5.66 7.28
C GLU A 451 -13.93 -6.20 5.85
N ARG A 452 -13.78 -5.35 4.83
CA ARG A 452 -13.84 -5.78 3.42
C ARG A 452 -12.78 -6.82 3.08
N LEU A 453 -11.57 -6.68 3.63
CA LEU A 453 -10.49 -7.64 3.42
C LEU A 453 -10.84 -8.99 4.07
N VAL A 454 -11.29 -8.98 5.32
CA VAL A 454 -11.71 -10.19 6.05
C VAL A 454 -12.89 -10.87 5.36
N GLN A 455 -13.92 -10.12 4.96
CA GLN A 455 -15.04 -10.66 4.19
C GLN A 455 -14.57 -11.28 2.86
N SER A 456 -13.59 -10.68 2.18
CA SER A 456 -13.02 -11.26 0.96
C SER A 456 -12.29 -12.57 1.24
N LEU A 457 -11.52 -12.65 2.33
CA LEU A 457 -10.82 -13.88 2.73
C LEU A 457 -11.81 -15.01 3.03
N ILE A 458 -12.89 -14.71 3.75
CA ILE A 458 -13.92 -15.68 4.11
C ILE A 458 -14.65 -16.16 2.86
N ARG A 459 -15.20 -15.22 2.07
CA ARG A 459 -15.98 -15.53 0.86
C ARG A 459 -15.17 -16.34 -0.16
N ASP A 460 -13.90 -15.98 -0.34
CA ASP A 460 -13.04 -16.60 -1.35
C ASP A 460 -12.32 -17.86 -0.82
N GLY A 461 -12.60 -18.29 0.42
CA GLY A 461 -11.99 -19.47 1.04
C GLY A 461 -10.47 -19.37 1.20
N VAL A 462 -9.92 -18.16 1.22
CA VAL A 462 -8.47 -17.95 1.22
C VAL A 462 -7.88 -18.25 2.60
N SER A 463 -6.83 -19.06 2.60
CA SER A 463 -6.03 -19.43 3.78
C SER A 463 -4.53 -19.33 3.51
N LYS A 464 -3.67 -19.59 4.51
CA LYS A 464 -2.19 -19.57 4.31
C LYS A 464 -1.72 -20.46 3.17
N TYR A 465 -2.35 -21.62 2.99
CA TYR A 465 -1.94 -22.65 2.01
C TYR A 465 -2.95 -22.93 0.91
N ASN A 466 -4.23 -22.54 1.05
CA ASN A 466 -5.30 -22.77 0.06
C ASN A 466 -5.33 -24.20 -0.48
N LEU A 467 -5.32 -25.17 0.44
CA LEU A 467 -5.35 -26.59 0.13
C LEU A 467 -6.80 -27.00 -0.18
N GLY A 468 -7.01 -27.74 -1.27
CA GLY A 468 -8.30 -28.40 -1.51
C GLY A 468 -8.40 -29.69 -0.70
N GLY A 469 -9.61 -30.22 -0.59
CA GLY A 469 -9.89 -31.49 0.08
C GLY A 469 -11.39 -31.64 0.34
N SER A 470 -11.90 -32.88 0.40
CA SER A 470 -13.26 -33.14 0.86
C SER A 470 -13.33 -33.02 2.38
N THR A 471 -14.47 -32.56 2.90
CA THR A 471 -14.73 -32.62 4.34
C THR A 471 -15.31 -33.99 4.66
N PRO A 472 -14.76 -34.75 5.62
CA PRO A 472 -15.39 -36.00 6.05
C PRO A 472 -16.75 -35.72 6.70
N ALA A 473 -17.63 -36.71 6.73
CA ALA A 473 -18.87 -36.63 7.50
C ALA A 473 -18.52 -36.49 8.99
N LEU A 474 -19.02 -35.44 9.65
CA LEU A 474 -18.75 -35.17 11.06
C LEU A 474 -19.94 -35.61 11.93
N PRO A 475 -19.73 -36.32 13.06
CA PRO A 475 -20.79 -36.74 13.96
C PRO A 475 -21.59 -35.55 14.49
N GLU A 476 -22.84 -35.78 14.87
CA GLU A 476 -23.65 -34.74 15.52
C GLU A 476 -23.10 -34.40 16.92
N GLY A 477 -23.43 -33.22 17.43
CA GLY A 477 -22.98 -32.72 18.73
C GLY A 477 -22.05 -31.52 18.65
N ARG A 478 -21.46 -31.15 19.80
CA ARG A 478 -20.49 -30.05 19.91
C ARG A 478 -19.14 -30.50 19.34
N ARG A 479 -18.71 -29.89 18.25
CA ARG A 479 -17.49 -30.25 17.51
C ARG A 479 -16.36 -29.29 17.80
N ILE A 480 -15.21 -29.85 18.16
CA ILE A 480 -13.97 -29.15 18.43
C ILE A 480 -12.93 -29.56 17.38
N LEU A 481 -12.38 -28.58 16.66
CA LEU A 481 -11.27 -28.82 15.74
C LEU A 481 -9.94 -28.64 16.45
N VAL A 482 -9.07 -29.64 16.32
CA VAL A 482 -7.69 -29.62 16.83
C VAL A 482 -6.74 -29.68 15.64
N PRO A 483 -6.10 -28.56 15.24
CA PRO A 483 -5.12 -28.58 14.17
C PRO A 483 -3.79 -29.14 14.67
N GLY A 484 -3.33 -30.19 14.00
CA GLY A 484 -1.97 -30.68 14.13
C GLY A 484 -0.95 -29.63 13.71
N GLN A 485 0.16 -29.61 14.42
CA GLN A 485 1.26 -28.68 14.25
C GLN A 485 2.58 -29.45 14.09
N VAL A 486 3.55 -28.83 13.42
CA VAL A 486 4.90 -29.35 13.35
C VAL A 486 5.60 -29.05 14.68
N GLU A 487 5.95 -30.07 15.44
CA GLU A 487 6.42 -29.93 16.83
C GLU A 487 7.79 -29.25 16.95
N ASP A 488 8.60 -29.28 15.87
CA ASP A 488 9.88 -28.57 15.79
C ASP A 488 9.77 -27.18 15.14
N ASP A 489 8.54 -26.68 14.93
CA ASP A 489 8.31 -25.33 14.43
C ASP A 489 8.69 -24.27 15.47
N ALA A 490 9.27 -23.15 15.00
CA ALA A 490 9.72 -22.08 15.88
C ALA A 490 8.58 -21.50 16.74
N SER A 491 7.34 -21.47 16.23
CA SER A 491 6.17 -21.04 17.00
C SER A 491 5.84 -21.97 18.16
N ILE A 492 6.10 -23.28 18.05
CA ILE A 492 5.92 -24.23 19.15
C ILE A 492 7.07 -24.06 20.15
N LEU A 493 8.31 -24.07 19.66
CA LEU A 493 9.51 -23.96 20.50
C LEU A 493 9.54 -22.69 21.34
N CYS A 494 8.98 -21.59 20.84
CA CYS A 494 8.94 -20.32 21.57
C CYS A 494 7.63 -20.10 22.33
N GLY A 495 6.50 -20.62 21.83
CA GLY A 495 5.18 -20.20 22.28
C GLY A 495 4.27 -21.27 22.87
N ALA A 496 4.58 -22.57 22.82
CA ALA A 496 3.67 -23.63 23.27
C ALA A 496 3.72 -23.94 24.78
N GLY A 497 4.72 -23.42 25.52
CA GLY A 497 4.81 -23.66 26.97
C GLY A 497 4.93 -25.15 27.33
N ASP A 498 4.10 -25.61 28.27
CA ASP A 498 4.12 -26.99 28.77
C ASP A 498 3.56 -27.99 27.75
N ILE A 499 2.44 -27.65 27.09
CA ILE A 499 1.79 -28.50 26.08
C ILE A 499 2.39 -28.16 24.72
N ARG A 500 3.38 -28.95 24.33
CA ARG A 500 4.21 -28.71 23.13
C ARG A 500 4.19 -29.84 22.10
N THR A 501 3.36 -30.86 22.29
CA THR A 501 3.19 -31.99 21.38
C THR A 501 1.73 -32.10 20.93
N ASN A 502 1.49 -32.68 19.76
CA ASN A 502 0.13 -32.89 19.27
C ASN A 502 -0.64 -33.87 20.15
N GLN A 503 0.05 -34.86 20.71
CA GLN A 503 -0.55 -35.85 21.59
C GLN A 503 -1.03 -35.22 22.91
N ASP A 504 -0.21 -34.36 23.52
CA ASP A 504 -0.58 -33.67 24.76
C ASP A 504 -1.69 -32.65 24.53
N LEU A 505 -1.70 -31.98 23.37
CA LEU A 505 -2.81 -31.13 22.96
C LEU A 505 -4.12 -31.91 22.91
N LEU A 506 -4.16 -33.06 22.23
CA LEU A 506 -5.37 -33.89 22.15
C LEU A 506 -5.80 -34.42 23.52
N ARG A 507 -4.87 -34.86 24.37
CA ARG A 507 -5.17 -35.30 25.74
C ARG A 507 -5.82 -34.17 26.55
N ALA A 508 -5.26 -32.96 26.48
CA ALA A 508 -5.79 -31.80 27.19
C ALA A 508 -7.19 -31.41 26.68
N VAL A 509 -7.41 -31.46 25.36
CA VAL A 509 -8.73 -31.19 24.75
C VAL A 509 -9.75 -32.20 25.24
N LYS A 510 -9.43 -33.50 25.19
CA LYS A 510 -10.33 -34.59 25.61
C LYS A 510 -10.64 -34.53 27.10
N ALA A 511 -9.65 -34.24 27.93
CA ALA A 511 -9.83 -34.08 29.37
C ALA A 511 -10.74 -32.90 29.71
N ALA A 512 -10.62 -31.77 28.99
CA ALA A 512 -11.44 -30.58 29.22
C ALA A 512 -12.83 -30.66 28.58
N ASN A 513 -13.04 -31.53 27.59
CA ASN A 513 -14.27 -31.60 26.80
C ASN A 513 -14.72 -33.07 26.57
N PRO A 514 -15.07 -33.82 27.63
CA PRO A 514 -15.35 -35.27 27.53
C PRO A 514 -16.54 -35.63 26.63
N ASP A 515 -17.53 -34.74 26.51
CA ASP A 515 -18.77 -34.98 25.76
C ASP A 515 -18.76 -34.35 24.35
N SER A 516 -17.62 -33.80 23.91
CA SER A 516 -17.50 -33.13 22.62
C SER A 516 -16.91 -34.07 21.56
N VAL A 517 -17.30 -33.86 20.30
CA VAL A 517 -16.73 -34.51 19.13
C VAL A 517 -15.39 -33.83 18.80
N ILE A 518 -14.29 -34.56 18.97
CA ILE A 518 -12.93 -34.08 18.70
C ILE A 518 -12.53 -34.46 17.28
N VAL A 519 -12.35 -33.44 16.45
CA VAL A 519 -11.87 -33.57 15.07
C VAL A 519 -10.41 -33.17 15.02
N TYR A 520 -9.51 -34.13 14.86
CA TYR A 520 -8.08 -33.88 14.67
C TYR A 520 -7.78 -33.68 13.19
N LYS A 521 -7.19 -32.54 12.82
CA LYS A 521 -6.68 -32.29 11.45
C LYS A 521 -5.15 -32.33 11.46
N PRO A 522 -4.50 -33.41 10.99
CA PRO A 522 -3.04 -33.47 10.96
C PRO A 522 -2.44 -32.33 10.10
N HIS A 523 -1.22 -31.88 10.44
CA HIS A 523 -0.55 -30.85 9.66
C HIS A 523 -0.21 -31.37 8.25
N PRO A 524 -0.45 -30.62 7.16
CA PRO A 524 -0.17 -31.08 5.80
C PRO A 524 1.27 -31.55 5.53
N ASP A 525 2.28 -30.90 6.13
CA ASP A 525 3.67 -31.33 6.00
C ASP A 525 3.95 -32.66 6.74
N VAL A 526 3.19 -32.98 7.79
CA VAL A 526 3.27 -34.26 8.50
C VAL A 526 2.54 -35.35 7.71
N GLU A 527 1.38 -35.03 7.14
CA GLU A 527 0.64 -35.93 6.22
C GLU A 527 1.49 -36.29 4.99
N ALA A 528 2.27 -35.33 4.48
CA ALA A 528 3.18 -35.54 3.36
C ALA A 528 4.49 -36.29 3.74
N GLY A 529 4.67 -36.66 5.01
CA GLY A 529 5.88 -37.35 5.51
C GLY A 529 7.14 -36.47 5.55
N LEU A 530 6.99 -35.14 5.47
CA LEU A 530 8.11 -34.20 5.37
C LEU A 530 8.63 -33.73 6.74
N ARG A 531 7.85 -33.94 7.80
CA ARG A 531 8.14 -33.49 9.18
C ARG A 531 7.68 -34.51 10.22
N LYS A 532 8.27 -34.42 11.42
CA LYS A 532 7.84 -35.17 12.61
C LYS A 532 6.48 -34.66 13.11
N GLY A 533 5.70 -35.55 13.73
CA GLY A 533 4.37 -35.23 14.29
C GLY A 533 3.28 -36.26 14.02
N GLN A 534 3.62 -37.45 13.48
CA GLN A 534 2.67 -38.56 13.43
C GLN A 534 2.39 -39.05 14.85
N ILE A 535 1.12 -39.21 15.17
CA ILE A 535 0.65 -39.68 16.48
C ILE A 535 -0.44 -40.74 16.26
N GLU A 536 -0.50 -41.70 17.18
CA GLU A 536 -1.67 -42.58 17.33
C GLU A 536 -2.83 -41.73 17.87
N SER A 537 -3.63 -41.21 16.94
CA SER A 537 -4.71 -40.24 17.24
C SER A 537 -6.08 -40.88 17.36
N GLU A 538 -6.21 -42.15 16.96
CA GLU A 538 -7.49 -42.88 16.85
C GLU A 538 -8.16 -43.09 18.23
N GLU A 539 -7.40 -43.14 19.31
CA GLU A 539 -7.94 -43.24 20.68
C GLU A 539 -8.23 -41.86 21.32
N LEU A 540 -7.71 -40.78 20.75
CA LEU A 540 -7.75 -39.43 21.33
C LEU A 540 -8.67 -38.46 20.56
N ALA A 541 -9.04 -38.79 19.33
CA ALA A 541 -9.95 -38.01 18.49
C ALA A 541 -11.04 -38.92 17.91
N ASP A 542 -12.28 -38.42 17.86
CA ASP A 542 -13.40 -39.14 17.25
C ASP A 542 -13.26 -39.20 15.72
N ILE A 543 -12.64 -38.18 15.12
CA ILE A 543 -12.32 -38.13 13.69
C ILE A 543 -10.90 -37.62 13.45
N VAL A 544 -10.16 -38.33 12.59
CA VAL A 544 -8.93 -37.84 11.98
C VAL A 544 -9.22 -37.37 10.56
N ALA A 545 -9.30 -36.06 10.36
CA ALA A 545 -9.68 -35.42 9.10
C ALA A 545 -8.50 -35.31 8.12
N SER A 546 -7.90 -36.45 7.75
CA SER A 546 -6.74 -36.49 6.85
C SER A 546 -7.06 -35.91 5.48
N GLN A 547 -6.16 -35.08 4.93
CA GLN A 547 -6.30 -34.40 3.63
C GLN A 547 -7.55 -33.51 3.47
N ALA A 548 -8.27 -33.22 4.56
CA ALA A 548 -9.44 -32.35 4.52
C ALA A 548 -9.05 -30.88 4.34
N ASP A 549 -9.93 -30.10 3.71
CA ASP A 549 -9.79 -28.65 3.65
C ASP A 549 -10.05 -28.04 5.05
N PRO A 550 -9.05 -27.40 5.68
CA PRO A 550 -9.22 -26.78 6.98
C PRO A 550 -10.29 -25.68 6.99
N MET A 551 -10.49 -24.96 5.88
CA MET A 551 -11.49 -23.88 5.81
C MET A 551 -12.91 -24.44 5.78
N ALA A 552 -13.11 -25.57 5.09
CA ALA A 552 -14.39 -26.26 5.09
C ALA A 552 -14.70 -26.88 6.47
N LEU A 553 -13.69 -27.41 7.17
CA LEU A 553 -13.83 -27.87 8.56
C LEU A 553 -14.26 -26.74 9.50
N LEU A 554 -13.68 -25.54 9.37
CA LEU A 554 -14.03 -24.38 10.21
C LEU A 554 -15.52 -24.00 10.09
N GLY A 555 -16.14 -24.20 8.93
CA GLY A 555 -17.57 -23.96 8.74
C GLY A 555 -18.49 -24.97 9.45
N ASN A 556 -17.93 -26.07 9.97
CA ASN A 556 -18.70 -27.19 10.53
C ASN A 556 -18.40 -27.45 12.01
N VAL A 557 -17.59 -26.61 12.66
CA VAL A 557 -17.14 -26.76 14.06
C VAL A 557 -17.54 -25.53 14.88
N GLN A 558 -17.71 -25.69 16.19
CA GLN A 558 -18.08 -24.57 17.07
C GLN A 558 -16.86 -23.93 17.73
N GLU A 559 -15.78 -24.69 17.86
CA GLU A 559 -14.60 -24.27 18.59
C GLU A 559 -13.33 -24.88 18.02
N VAL A 560 -12.22 -24.14 18.15
CA VAL A 560 -10.87 -24.60 17.78
C VAL A 560 -9.98 -24.57 19.00
N TRP A 561 -9.28 -25.67 19.27
CA TRP A 561 -8.28 -25.76 20.33
C TRP A 561 -6.90 -25.94 19.70
N THR A 562 -5.96 -25.05 20.00
CA THR A 562 -4.62 -25.07 19.38
C THR A 562 -3.52 -24.67 20.36
N MET A 563 -2.27 -25.05 20.10
CA MET A 563 -1.14 -24.47 20.82
C MET A 563 -0.84 -23.08 20.26
N THR A 564 -0.38 -23.01 19.00
CA THR A 564 0.10 -21.77 18.37
C THR A 564 -0.23 -21.65 16.88
N SER A 565 -1.11 -22.51 16.36
CA SER A 565 -1.39 -22.60 14.92
C SER A 565 -1.97 -21.30 14.38
N LEU A 566 -1.59 -20.90 13.17
CA LEU A 566 -2.29 -19.80 12.48
C LEU A 566 -3.78 -20.10 12.27
N LEU A 567 -4.17 -21.38 12.24
CA LEU A 567 -5.56 -21.77 12.05
C LEU A 567 -6.48 -21.20 13.16
N GLY A 568 -5.99 -20.99 14.38
CA GLY A 568 -6.76 -20.31 15.42
C GLY A 568 -7.12 -18.88 15.04
N PHE A 569 -6.21 -18.12 14.42
CA PHE A 569 -6.54 -16.79 13.90
C PHE A 569 -7.56 -16.87 12.75
N GLU A 570 -7.39 -17.82 11.83
CA GLU A 570 -8.33 -18.02 10.71
C GLU A 570 -9.73 -18.44 11.20
N ALA A 571 -9.81 -19.12 12.34
CA ALA A 571 -11.04 -19.49 13.03
C ALA A 571 -11.72 -18.28 13.70
N LEU A 572 -10.95 -17.41 14.38
CA LEU A 572 -11.47 -16.16 14.93
C LEU A 572 -12.12 -15.31 13.84
N LEU A 573 -11.44 -15.14 12.70
CA LEU A 573 -11.97 -14.39 11.55
C LEU A 573 -13.31 -14.93 11.04
N ARG A 574 -13.61 -16.22 11.25
CA ARG A 574 -14.85 -16.90 10.85
C ARG A 574 -15.87 -17.00 11.97
N GLY A 575 -15.63 -16.38 13.12
CA GLY A 575 -16.53 -16.36 14.26
C GLY A 575 -16.54 -17.62 15.12
N ALA A 576 -15.59 -18.55 14.92
CA ALA A 576 -15.44 -19.71 15.80
C ALA A 576 -14.80 -19.30 17.14
N LYS A 577 -15.20 -19.97 18.23
CA LYS A 577 -14.51 -19.83 19.51
C LYS A 577 -13.12 -20.44 19.41
N VAL A 578 -12.13 -19.84 20.08
CA VAL A 578 -10.75 -20.34 20.04
C VAL A 578 -10.18 -20.40 21.44
N THR A 579 -9.69 -21.58 21.80
CA THR A 579 -8.95 -21.85 23.03
C THR A 579 -7.48 -22.11 22.70
N THR A 580 -6.56 -21.41 23.35
CA THR A 580 -5.11 -21.53 23.09
C THR A 580 -4.36 -22.08 24.30
N LEU A 581 -3.61 -23.17 24.09
CA LEU A 581 -2.77 -23.82 25.10
C LEU A 581 -1.31 -23.36 25.01
N GLY A 582 -0.98 -22.58 23.97
CA GLY A 582 0.22 -21.76 23.87
C GLY A 582 -0.15 -20.29 23.73
N THR A 583 0.82 -19.46 23.35
CA THR A 583 0.69 -18.00 23.23
C THR A 583 1.01 -17.53 21.81
N PRO A 584 0.16 -17.82 20.81
CA PRO A 584 0.31 -17.28 19.46
C PRO A 584 0.09 -15.77 19.45
N PHE A 585 0.39 -15.09 18.33
CA PHE A 585 0.30 -13.62 18.24
C PHE A 585 -1.10 -13.04 18.53
N TYR A 586 -2.15 -13.83 18.32
CA TYR A 586 -3.55 -13.44 18.50
C TYR A 586 -4.12 -13.80 19.89
N ALA A 587 -3.33 -14.45 20.76
CA ALA A 587 -3.69 -14.71 22.15
C ALA A 587 -3.33 -13.53 23.07
N GLY A 588 -4.07 -13.34 24.16
CA GLY A 588 -3.84 -12.27 25.14
C GLY A 588 -4.52 -10.94 24.83
N TRP A 589 -5.39 -10.87 23.83
CA TRP A 589 -6.12 -9.65 23.45
C TRP A 589 -7.60 -9.67 23.83
N GLY A 590 -8.04 -10.67 24.60
CA GLY A 590 -9.44 -10.85 24.99
C GLY A 590 -10.32 -11.48 23.90
N LEU A 591 -9.73 -11.99 22.81
CA LEU A 591 -10.44 -12.63 21.69
C LEU A 591 -10.45 -14.16 21.78
N THR A 592 -9.62 -14.73 22.64
CA THR A 592 -9.38 -16.17 22.82
C THR A 592 -9.58 -16.55 24.28
N ASN A 593 -9.88 -17.82 24.53
CA ASN A 593 -9.74 -18.42 25.86
C ASN A 593 -8.27 -18.87 26.03
N ASP A 594 -7.47 -18.03 26.67
CA ASP A 594 -6.03 -18.25 26.85
C ASP A 594 -5.76 -19.14 28.07
N LEU A 595 -5.29 -20.37 27.85
CA LEU A 595 -4.90 -21.29 28.93
C LEU A 595 -3.41 -21.20 29.27
N ALA A 596 -2.60 -20.62 28.37
CA ALA A 596 -1.21 -20.29 28.63
C ALA A 596 -1.08 -18.89 29.27
N PRO A 597 -0.02 -18.64 30.05
CA PRO A 597 0.28 -17.30 30.56
C PRO A 597 0.44 -16.28 29.42
N VAL A 598 -0.31 -15.18 29.50
CA VAL A 598 -0.28 -14.12 28.50
C VAL A 598 0.80 -13.07 28.78
N PRO A 599 1.48 -12.52 27.75
CA PRO A 599 2.55 -11.57 27.94
C PRO A 599 2.03 -10.24 28.50
N ALA A 600 2.79 -9.65 29.43
CA ALA A 600 2.38 -8.42 30.13
C ALA A 600 2.21 -7.19 29.22
N TRP A 601 2.71 -7.19 27.98
CA TRP A 601 2.51 -6.08 27.03
C TRP A 601 1.24 -6.23 26.17
N ARG A 602 0.52 -7.34 26.25
CA ARG A 602 -0.76 -7.55 25.55
C ARG A 602 -1.93 -7.18 26.47
N GLN A 603 -2.07 -5.90 26.76
CA GLN A 603 -3.11 -5.41 27.69
C GLN A 603 -4.20 -4.59 26.99
N ALA A 604 -3.94 -4.13 25.76
CA ALA A 604 -4.89 -3.32 25.01
C ALA A 604 -6.14 -4.15 24.68
N GLN A 605 -7.32 -3.52 24.84
CA GLN A 605 -8.58 -4.09 24.36
C GLN A 605 -8.70 -3.79 22.87
N VAL A 606 -8.64 -4.82 22.04
CA VAL A 606 -8.61 -4.68 20.58
C VAL A 606 -9.71 -5.53 19.96
N SER A 607 -10.44 -4.96 19.00
CA SER A 607 -11.44 -5.73 18.26
C SER A 607 -10.77 -6.76 17.34
N LEU A 608 -11.51 -7.78 16.93
CA LEU A 608 -11.03 -8.74 15.93
C LEU A 608 -10.59 -8.06 14.63
N LEU A 609 -11.32 -7.03 14.19
CA LEU A 609 -10.94 -6.23 13.03
C LEU A 609 -9.65 -5.44 13.26
N GLY A 610 -9.39 -4.96 14.48
CA GLY A 610 -8.13 -4.32 14.84
C GLY A 610 -6.94 -5.27 14.76
N VAL A 611 -7.07 -6.49 15.29
CA VAL A 611 -6.06 -7.55 15.15
C VAL A 611 -5.87 -7.91 13.67
N ALA A 612 -6.95 -8.03 12.90
CA ALA A 612 -6.89 -8.30 11.47
C ALA A 612 -6.20 -7.19 10.68
N HIS A 613 -6.47 -5.92 11.00
CA HIS A 613 -5.80 -4.79 10.38
C HIS A 613 -4.30 -4.83 10.64
N ALA A 614 -3.88 -4.99 11.90
CA ALA A 614 -2.48 -5.06 12.25
C ALA A 614 -1.78 -6.25 11.57
N ALA A 615 -2.38 -7.44 11.63
CA ALA A 615 -1.79 -8.67 11.11
C ALA A 615 -1.79 -8.75 9.58
N LEU A 616 -2.79 -8.23 8.88
CA LEU A 616 -2.95 -8.42 7.43
C LEU A 616 -2.69 -7.16 6.59
N ILE A 617 -2.65 -5.97 7.20
CA ILE A 617 -2.45 -4.71 6.48
C ILE A 617 -1.16 -4.03 6.92
N ASP A 618 -0.96 -3.85 8.22
CA ASP A 618 0.18 -3.06 8.73
C ASP A 618 1.49 -3.84 8.80
N TYR A 619 1.44 -5.07 9.31
CA TYR A 619 2.65 -5.82 9.60
C TYR A 619 3.32 -6.40 8.34
N PRO A 620 2.63 -7.22 7.53
CA PRO A 620 3.22 -7.81 6.34
C PRO A 620 3.40 -6.83 5.19
N ARG A 621 4.41 -7.10 4.38
CA ARG A 621 4.54 -6.58 3.01
C ARG A 621 4.02 -7.60 2.03
N TYR A 622 3.49 -7.12 0.90
CA TYR A 622 3.03 -7.97 -0.20
C TYR A 622 3.72 -7.63 -1.50
N PHE A 623 3.87 -8.64 -2.36
CA PHE A 623 4.48 -8.51 -3.66
C PHE A 623 3.65 -9.27 -4.69
N ASP A 624 3.21 -8.59 -5.74
CA ASP A 624 2.49 -9.22 -6.83
C ASP A 624 3.48 -9.85 -7.81
N PRO A 625 3.49 -11.18 -7.95
CA PRO A 625 4.44 -11.86 -8.83
C PRO A 625 4.11 -11.67 -10.32
N VAL A 626 2.89 -11.22 -10.65
CA VAL A 626 2.47 -10.97 -12.03
C VAL A 626 3.05 -9.65 -12.53
N THR A 627 2.83 -8.55 -11.81
CA THR A 627 3.38 -7.24 -12.17
C THR A 627 4.83 -7.04 -11.73
N GLY A 628 5.30 -7.83 -10.76
CA GLY A 628 6.63 -7.69 -10.18
C GLY A 628 6.78 -6.47 -9.27
N GLN A 629 5.70 -6.02 -8.63
CA GLN A 629 5.66 -4.79 -7.84
C GLN A 629 5.18 -5.04 -6.41
N PRO A 630 5.60 -4.23 -5.42
CA PRO A 630 4.94 -4.17 -4.12
C PRO A 630 3.45 -3.88 -4.31
N CYS A 631 2.59 -4.58 -3.58
CA CYS A 631 1.14 -4.48 -3.73
C CYS A 631 0.45 -4.45 -2.35
N PRO A 632 -0.83 -4.07 -2.28
CA PRO A 632 -1.59 -4.14 -1.04
C PRO A 632 -2.20 -5.56 -0.83
N PRO A 633 -2.62 -5.93 0.39
CA PRO A 633 -3.15 -7.26 0.70
C PRO A 633 -4.33 -7.68 -0.18
N GLU A 634 -5.17 -6.73 -0.59
CA GLU A 634 -6.33 -6.98 -1.46
C GLU A 634 -5.91 -7.57 -2.81
N VAL A 635 -4.73 -7.20 -3.33
CA VAL A 635 -4.16 -7.79 -4.55
C VAL A 635 -3.65 -9.20 -4.26
N ALA A 636 -3.02 -9.43 -3.11
CA ALA A 636 -2.56 -10.77 -2.72
C ALA A 636 -3.74 -11.76 -2.60
N VAL A 637 -4.85 -11.35 -1.97
CA VAL A 637 -6.09 -12.15 -1.88
C VAL A 637 -6.65 -12.46 -3.27
N MET A 638 -6.75 -11.44 -4.13
CA MET A 638 -7.20 -11.62 -5.52
C MET A 638 -6.34 -12.65 -6.28
N ARG A 639 -5.00 -12.57 -6.16
CA ARG A 639 -4.09 -13.52 -6.82
C ARG A 639 -4.20 -14.94 -6.26
N LEU A 640 -4.41 -15.08 -4.95
CA LEU A 640 -4.64 -16.38 -4.32
C LEU A 640 -5.95 -17.01 -4.80
N ARG A 641 -7.02 -16.22 -4.92
CA ARG A 641 -8.31 -16.65 -5.48
C ARG A 641 -8.17 -17.12 -6.93
N GLU A 642 -7.60 -16.29 -7.80
CA GLU A 642 -7.51 -16.58 -9.24
C GLU A 642 -6.57 -17.73 -9.59
N GLY A 643 -5.58 -18.03 -8.73
CA GLY A 643 -4.64 -19.12 -8.95
C GLY A 643 -3.56 -18.85 -10.00
N HIS A 644 -3.51 -17.65 -10.57
CA HIS A 644 -2.46 -17.18 -11.49
C HIS A 644 -1.13 -16.88 -10.77
N LEU A 645 -0.63 -17.83 -9.97
CA LEU A 645 0.65 -17.71 -9.29
C LEU A 645 1.74 -18.46 -10.07
N PRO A 646 2.91 -17.85 -10.30
CA PRO A 646 3.97 -18.55 -11.01
C PRO A 646 4.39 -19.81 -10.24
N HIS A 647 4.37 -20.93 -10.94
CA HIS A 647 4.80 -22.21 -10.39
C HIS A 647 6.31 -22.20 -10.07
N PRO A 648 6.76 -23.03 -9.12
CA PRO A 648 8.18 -23.24 -8.88
C PRO A 648 8.87 -23.65 -10.19
N GLY A 649 9.99 -22.98 -10.53
CA GLY A 649 10.78 -23.33 -11.71
C GLY A 649 11.33 -24.77 -11.62
N LEU A 650 11.73 -25.34 -12.76
CA LEU A 650 12.18 -26.74 -12.87
C LEU A 650 13.25 -27.12 -11.82
N GLY A 651 14.23 -26.24 -11.57
CA GLY A 651 15.24 -26.46 -10.53
C GLY A 651 14.70 -26.51 -9.11
N ASN A 652 13.69 -25.68 -8.77
CA ASN A 652 13.00 -25.75 -7.48
C ASN A 652 12.13 -27.00 -7.39
N ARG A 653 11.49 -27.43 -8.48
CA ARG A 653 10.74 -28.70 -8.49
C ARG A 653 11.68 -29.89 -8.26
N LEU A 654 12.84 -29.90 -8.90
CA LEU A 654 13.84 -30.96 -8.70
C LEU A 654 14.39 -30.93 -7.27
N LEU A 655 14.73 -29.74 -6.74
CA LEU A 655 15.21 -29.58 -5.35
C LEU A 655 14.15 -29.98 -4.33
N SER A 656 12.87 -29.63 -4.54
CA SER A 656 11.75 -30.02 -3.68
C SER A 656 11.54 -31.54 -3.70
N LYS A 657 11.62 -32.16 -4.89
CA LYS A 657 11.58 -33.63 -5.03
C LYS A 657 12.75 -34.30 -4.34
N LEU A 658 13.97 -33.76 -4.50
CA LEU A 658 15.17 -34.26 -3.83
C LEU A 658 15.07 -34.07 -2.31
N GLN A 659 14.54 -32.94 -1.82
CA GLN A 659 14.28 -32.73 -0.39
C GLN A 659 13.26 -33.72 0.15
N GLY A 660 12.18 -34.02 -0.60
CA GLY A 660 11.22 -35.06 -0.24
C GLY A 660 11.86 -36.45 -0.20
N LEU A 661 12.64 -36.81 -1.24
CA LEU A 661 13.37 -38.08 -1.33
C LEU A 661 14.39 -38.25 -0.19
N PHE A 662 15.20 -37.22 0.10
CA PHE A 662 16.19 -37.29 1.17
C PHE A 662 15.56 -37.19 2.57
N ALA A 663 14.38 -36.56 2.73
CA ALA A 663 13.63 -36.59 3.98
C ALA A 663 13.19 -38.03 4.35
N THR A 664 12.80 -38.84 3.36
CA THR A 664 12.51 -40.28 3.56
C THR A 664 13.74 -41.11 3.97
N TYR A 665 14.96 -40.69 3.64
CA TYR A 665 16.22 -41.37 4.00
C TYR A 665 16.94 -40.77 5.21
N ALA A 666 16.34 -39.80 5.90
CA ALA A 666 16.97 -39.12 7.04
C ALA A 666 17.28 -40.07 8.23
N HIS A 667 16.74 -41.28 8.25
CA HIS A 667 17.04 -42.33 9.23
C HIS A 667 18.36 -43.07 8.95
N LEU A 668 18.94 -42.95 7.75
CA LEU A 668 20.21 -43.59 7.37
C LEU A 668 21.45 -42.70 7.60
N TRP A 669 21.24 -41.44 8.00
CA TRP A 669 22.29 -40.41 8.12
C TRP A 669 22.22 -39.65 9.45
N ARG A 670 21.62 -40.25 10.49
CA ARG A 670 21.67 -39.75 11.87
C ARG A 670 22.66 -40.55 12.70
#